data_AF-A0A2V7QKD6-F1
#
_entry.id   AF-A0A2V7QKD6-F1
#
_cell.length_a   1.000
_cell.length_b   1.000
_cell.length_c   1.000
_cell.angle_alpha   90.00
_cell.angle_beta   90.00
_cell.angle_gamma   90.00
#
_symmetry.space_group_name_H-M   'P 1'
#
loop_
_entity.id
_entity.type
_entity.pdbx_description
1 polymer ?
#
loop_
_entity_poly.entity_id
_entity_poly.type
_entity_poly.pdbx_seq_one_letter_code
_entity_poly.pdbx_strand_id
1 'polypeptide(L)'
;MRSLRVLASSLVALSIVVGLFAPGVGAQDLKPPVATIKPKVDTLHGEVRTDNYFWIRNKSDAQVISYLEAENAYTAAKMKHTEALQQKLYDEMLSRIKETDVTVPFREHGYLYWSATEKGKSYPTFMRRRATAGAPDEVVIDANALAAGKKFSQVATIEVNPGGTHAAYLHDTTALRVYTLYVKDLATGKLLGDSISRVVPSVAWANDTVFFYQKADSARRPDAVWRHILGTPQSSDIEVFHEKDVLDNVGVQRSKSDKFIIITDDGFTSSEARVIPTANPFAASIIVAPRKANVEYQLDHIDGAFLLTTNEGAQNFKVMRIADDQVGTGQWTEFIPTSDSVFIEYLEPFKNDLVVVQRSGGLRRLRVMDLKTRRAPFYITFPEPAYAVNPTGNAEFDSDTLRFVYQSLVTQPTTYDYAMSTRQRVIKKKLEVPGFDPTKYEVKRFMVTARDGAHVPVSMIVQKGWTQDGSHPLLLYAYGSYGATTEAGFNSGVLSLVDRGFGYAIAHIRGGQEMGRAWYDQGKMMNKKNTFNDYVDVARYLVDNKYTSKDKLIANGGSAGGLLMGAVVNMRPDLFRAVVADVPFVDVINTMMDASIPLTAQEWQQWGDPHDSTQYAYMRTYSPYDNVARKAYPWMLVTTSLNDSQVGYWEPAKWVAKLRAMKTDNNPLYIKVNMAGGHGGSSGRYDVLRERAFRYAFMLDAVGISQ
;
A
#
# COMPACT_ATOMS: atom_id res chain seq x y z
N MET A 1 -28.76 -33.09 65.92
CA MET A 1 -30.13 -32.59 66.22
C MET A 1 -30.82 -32.38 64.88
N ARG A 2 -31.67 -33.34 64.49
CA ARG A 2 -33.13 -33.19 64.29
C ARG A 2 -33.49 -32.23 63.12
N SER A 3 -33.76 -32.71 61.90
CA SER A 3 -35.01 -33.36 61.39
C SER A 3 -36.17 -32.36 61.21
N LEU A 4 -37.01 -32.30 60.15
CA LEU A 4 -37.24 -33.12 58.94
C LEU A 4 -38.36 -32.45 58.08
N ARG A 5 -38.33 -32.71 56.75
CA ARG A 5 -39.45 -32.91 55.76
C ARG A 5 -40.40 -31.74 55.38
N VAL A 6 -40.87 -31.62 54.12
CA VAL A 6 -41.61 -32.56 53.21
C VAL A 6 -41.32 -32.15 51.72
N LEU A 7 -40.91 -32.97 50.72
CA LEU A 7 -41.47 -34.11 49.95
C LEU A 7 -42.60 -33.79 48.91
N ALA A 8 -42.29 -33.89 47.60
CA ALA A 8 -43.11 -34.45 46.49
C ALA A 8 -42.45 -34.08 45.11
N SER A 9 -41.85 -35.00 44.35
CA SER A 9 -42.45 -35.95 43.37
C SER A 9 -42.88 -35.30 42.04
N SER A 10 -42.29 -35.76 40.91
CA SER A 10 -42.90 -36.04 39.58
C SER A 10 -41.87 -35.87 38.45
N LEU A 11 -41.35 -36.96 37.89
CA LEU A 11 -41.82 -37.69 36.70
C LEU A 11 -41.26 -37.15 35.38
N VAL A 12 -40.46 -38.01 34.75
CA VAL A 12 -39.86 -37.91 33.42
C VAL A 12 -40.96 -37.94 32.36
N ALA A 13 -40.99 -36.95 31.46
CA ALA A 13 -41.72 -37.01 30.21
C ALA A 13 -40.74 -36.97 29.04
N LEU A 14 -40.63 -38.10 28.36
CA LEU A 14 -39.91 -38.31 27.12
C LEU A 14 -40.77 -37.77 25.97
N SER A 15 -40.39 -36.64 25.36
CA SER A 15 -41.08 -36.10 24.19
C SER A 15 -40.19 -36.24 22.96
N ILE A 16 -40.56 -37.19 22.11
CA ILE A 16 -40.08 -37.43 20.75
C ILE A 16 -40.35 -36.16 19.92
N VAL A 17 -39.31 -35.50 19.43
CA VAL A 17 -39.44 -34.50 18.37
C VAL A 17 -39.20 -35.20 17.04
N VAL A 18 -40.30 -35.42 16.32
CA VAL A 18 -40.32 -35.89 14.92
C VAL A 18 -39.64 -34.83 14.06
N GLY A 19 -38.54 -35.22 13.41
CA GLY A 19 -37.87 -34.41 12.41
C GLY A 19 -38.75 -34.25 11.17
N LEU A 20 -39.33 -33.07 11.01
CA LEU A 20 -39.87 -32.63 9.73
C LEU A 20 -38.69 -32.26 8.82
N PHE A 21 -38.34 -33.18 7.91
CA PHE A 21 -37.54 -32.87 6.74
C PHE A 21 -38.30 -31.83 5.91
N ALA A 22 -37.82 -30.58 5.94
CA ALA A 22 -38.23 -29.59 4.95
C ALA A 22 -37.71 -30.05 3.57
N PRO A 23 -38.56 -30.05 2.53
CA PRO A 23 -38.13 -30.38 1.18
C PRO A 23 -37.10 -29.36 0.70
N GLY A 24 -36.09 -29.83 -0.02
CA GLY A 24 -35.03 -29.01 -0.57
C GLY A 24 -35.62 -27.83 -1.34
N VAL A 25 -35.37 -26.63 -0.83
CA VAL A 25 -35.57 -25.38 -1.58
C VAL A 25 -34.54 -25.43 -2.70
N GLY A 26 -34.97 -25.80 -3.91
CA GLY A 26 -34.17 -25.62 -5.12
C GLY A 26 -33.61 -24.20 -5.14
N ALA A 27 -32.36 -24.06 -5.56
CA ALA A 27 -31.66 -22.77 -5.61
C ALA A 27 -32.54 -21.74 -6.32
N GLN A 28 -33.25 -20.91 -5.54
CA GLN A 28 -33.92 -19.76 -6.10
C GLN A 28 -32.84 -18.90 -6.72
N ASP A 29 -33.04 -18.53 -7.98
CA ASP A 29 -32.13 -17.66 -8.72
C ASP A 29 -32.11 -16.29 -8.04
N LEU A 30 -31.21 -16.11 -7.08
CA LEU A 30 -31.10 -14.89 -6.29
C LEU A 30 -30.80 -13.75 -7.26
N LYS A 31 -31.71 -12.78 -7.34
CA LYS A 31 -31.54 -11.58 -8.16
C LYS A 31 -30.52 -10.64 -7.50
N PRO A 32 -29.73 -9.89 -8.30
CA PRO A 32 -28.83 -8.89 -7.74
C PRO A 32 -29.62 -7.82 -6.97
N PRO A 33 -29.09 -7.31 -5.85
CA PRO A 33 -29.66 -6.16 -5.16
C PRO A 33 -29.80 -4.96 -6.10
N VAL A 34 -30.94 -4.29 -5.98
CA VAL A 34 -31.27 -3.08 -6.74
C VAL A 34 -31.23 -1.90 -5.78
N ALA A 35 -30.25 -1.02 -5.93
CA ALA A 35 -30.17 0.21 -5.15
C ALA A 35 -31.37 1.12 -5.47
N THR A 36 -31.98 1.70 -4.44
CA THR A 36 -33.03 2.70 -4.64
C THR A 36 -32.45 3.92 -5.35
N ILE A 37 -33.15 4.39 -6.39
CA ILE A 37 -32.82 5.64 -7.08
C ILE A 37 -33.34 6.80 -6.21
N LYS A 38 -32.41 7.63 -5.71
CA LYS A 38 -32.71 8.90 -5.03
C LYS A 38 -31.91 10.00 -5.72
N PRO A 39 -32.47 10.66 -6.74
CA PRO A 39 -31.74 11.65 -7.53
C PRO A 39 -31.27 12.81 -6.64
N LYS A 40 -29.96 13.04 -6.60
CA LYS A 40 -29.38 14.32 -6.21
C LYS A 40 -28.95 15.04 -7.48
N VAL A 41 -29.52 16.21 -7.72
CA VAL A 41 -29.20 17.04 -8.88
C VAL A 41 -28.30 18.18 -8.44
N ASP A 42 -27.20 18.37 -9.14
CA ASP A 42 -26.26 19.47 -8.96
C ASP A 42 -25.92 20.10 -10.32
N THR A 43 -25.52 21.36 -10.32
CA THR A 43 -25.04 22.06 -11.52
C THR A 43 -23.60 22.48 -11.29
N LEU A 44 -22.69 22.00 -12.14
CA LEU A 44 -21.27 22.32 -12.09
C LEU A 44 -20.81 22.80 -13.46
N HIS A 45 -20.23 24.00 -13.53
CA HIS A 45 -19.79 24.63 -14.79
C HIS A 45 -20.90 24.71 -15.87
N GLY A 46 -22.16 24.83 -15.45
CA GLY A 46 -23.33 24.85 -16.34
C GLY A 46 -23.83 23.47 -16.81
N GLU A 47 -23.13 22.38 -16.46
CA GLU A 47 -23.60 21.00 -16.69
C GLU A 47 -24.51 20.57 -15.53
N VAL A 48 -25.76 20.20 -15.83
CA VAL A 48 -26.65 19.55 -14.87
C VAL A 48 -26.24 18.10 -14.73
N ARG A 49 -25.87 17.70 -13.52
CA ARG A 49 -25.46 16.36 -13.15
C ARG A 49 -26.50 15.75 -12.21
N THR A 50 -26.71 14.44 -12.37
CA THR A 50 -27.64 13.68 -11.54
C THR A 50 -26.94 12.47 -10.97
N ASP A 51 -26.76 12.47 -9.65
CA ASP A 51 -26.28 11.32 -8.90
C ASP A 51 -27.46 10.60 -8.21
N ASN A 52 -27.91 9.51 -8.83
CA ASN A 52 -29.01 8.68 -8.33
C ASN A 52 -28.69 7.92 -7.04
N TYR A 53 -27.41 7.85 -6.66
CA TYR A 53 -26.92 6.97 -5.60
C TYR A 53 -26.09 7.73 -4.56
N PHE A 54 -26.15 9.07 -4.52
CA PHE A 54 -25.40 9.89 -3.55
C PHE A 54 -25.67 9.46 -2.10
N TRP A 55 -26.89 9.02 -1.80
CA TRP A 55 -27.32 8.57 -0.47
C TRP A 55 -26.48 7.42 0.11
N ILE A 56 -25.82 6.61 -0.72
CA ILE A 56 -24.98 5.47 -0.27
C ILE A 56 -23.80 5.93 0.58
N ARG A 57 -23.37 7.19 0.46
CA ARG A 57 -22.28 7.80 1.27
C ARG A 57 -22.64 7.92 2.76
N ASN A 58 -23.93 7.98 3.12
CA ASN A 58 -24.32 8.17 4.52
C ASN A 58 -24.22 6.86 5.32
N LYS A 59 -23.05 6.61 5.91
CA LYS A 59 -22.78 5.40 6.71
C LYS A 59 -23.71 5.20 7.92
N SER A 60 -24.29 6.28 8.44
CA SER A 60 -25.23 6.20 9.58
C SER A 60 -26.64 5.74 9.19
N ASP A 61 -26.96 5.73 7.90
CA ASP A 61 -28.25 5.28 7.38
C ASP A 61 -28.32 3.75 7.35
N ALA A 62 -29.29 3.18 8.07
CA ALA A 62 -29.51 1.73 8.11
C ALA A 62 -29.80 1.14 6.71
N GLN A 63 -30.39 1.91 5.79
CA GLN A 63 -30.61 1.48 4.42
C GLN A 63 -29.28 1.19 3.70
N VAL A 64 -28.24 1.97 3.99
CA VAL A 64 -26.91 1.77 3.39
C VAL A 64 -26.31 0.47 3.88
N ILE A 65 -26.30 0.22 5.19
CA ILE A 65 -25.77 -1.02 5.76
C ILE A 65 -26.53 -2.23 5.20
N SER A 66 -27.86 -2.18 5.18
CA SER A 66 -28.68 -3.25 4.62
C SER A 66 -28.39 -3.51 3.14
N TYR A 67 -28.17 -2.46 2.33
CA TYR A 67 -27.80 -2.60 0.93
C TYR A 67 -26.42 -3.30 0.76
N LEU A 68 -25.41 -2.88 1.52
CA LEU A 68 -24.08 -3.49 1.46
C LEU A 68 -24.08 -4.96 1.94
N GLU A 69 -24.88 -5.28 2.95
CA GLU A 69 -25.06 -6.67 3.41
C GLU A 69 -25.79 -7.53 2.37
N ALA A 70 -26.82 -6.98 1.70
CA ALA A 70 -27.51 -7.65 0.62
C ALA A 70 -26.57 -7.93 -0.58
N GLU A 71 -25.66 -7.00 -0.88
CA GLU A 71 -24.63 -7.19 -1.88
C GLU A 71 -23.66 -8.32 -1.53
N ASN A 72 -23.20 -8.35 -0.27
CA ASN A 72 -22.37 -9.45 0.23
C ASN A 72 -23.10 -10.80 0.15
N ALA A 73 -24.38 -10.85 0.52
CA ALA A 73 -25.19 -12.06 0.45
C ALA A 73 -25.37 -12.54 -1.01
N TYR A 74 -25.60 -11.62 -1.95
CA TYR A 74 -25.68 -11.93 -3.37
C TYR A 74 -24.37 -12.49 -3.92
N THR A 75 -23.26 -11.81 -3.65
CA THR A 75 -21.93 -12.25 -4.06
C THR A 75 -21.59 -13.62 -3.46
N ALA A 76 -21.87 -13.85 -2.18
CA ALA A 76 -21.65 -15.14 -1.54
C ALA A 76 -22.48 -16.26 -2.18
N ALA A 77 -23.77 -16.03 -2.43
CA ALA A 77 -24.64 -17.01 -3.08
C ALA A 77 -24.19 -17.36 -4.50
N LYS A 78 -23.77 -16.36 -5.30
CA LYS A 78 -23.30 -16.55 -6.67
C LYS A 78 -21.90 -17.13 -6.78
N MET A 79 -21.09 -17.04 -5.73
CA MET A 79 -19.76 -17.65 -5.66
C MET A 79 -19.75 -18.99 -4.91
N LYS A 80 -20.91 -19.48 -4.45
CA LYS A 80 -21.03 -20.69 -3.64
C LYS A 80 -20.43 -21.93 -4.34
N HIS A 81 -20.59 -22.05 -5.66
CA HIS A 81 -20.02 -23.16 -6.44
C HIS A 81 -18.50 -23.19 -6.42
N THR A 82 -17.86 -22.07 -6.09
CA THR A 82 -16.39 -21.96 -6.01
C THR A 82 -15.83 -22.18 -4.61
N GLU A 83 -16.64 -22.43 -3.57
CA GLU A 83 -16.16 -22.54 -2.18
C GLU A 83 -15.06 -23.60 -2.01
N ALA A 84 -15.19 -24.76 -2.67
CA ALA A 84 -14.16 -25.79 -2.66
C ALA A 84 -12.84 -25.31 -3.31
N LEU A 85 -12.94 -24.56 -4.41
CA LEU A 85 -11.78 -23.95 -5.08
C LEU A 85 -11.15 -22.85 -4.21
N GLN A 86 -11.95 -22.02 -3.55
CA GLN A 86 -11.48 -21.01 -2.60
C GLN A 86 -10.69 -21.65 -1.46
N GLN A 87 -11.22 -22.73 -0.87
CA GLN A 87 -10.52 -23.45 0.21
C GLN A 87 -9.21 -24.05 -0.30
N LYS A 88 -9.21 -24.70 -1.47
CA LYS A 88 -8.00 -25.25 -2.09
C LYS A 88 -6.93 -24.18 -2.33
N LEU A 89 -7.32 -23.03 -2.90
CA LEU A 89 -6.41 -21.91 -3.14
C LEU A 89 -5.85 -21.33 -1.84
N TYR A 90 -6.68 -21.23 -0.80
CA TYR A 90 -6.23 -20.82 0.53
C TYR A 90 -5.17 -21.78 1.07
N ASP A 91 -5.45 -23.08 1.04
CA ASP A 91 -4.55 -24.12 1.55
C ASP A 91 -3.23 -24.16 0.77
N GLU A 92 -3.29 -24.01 -0.56
CA GLU A 92 -2.10 -23.90 -1.42
C GLU A 92 -1.24 -22.69 -1.04
N MET A 93 -1.84 -21.51 -0.92
CA MET A 93 -1.10 -20.30 -0.57
C MET A 93 -0.52 -20.38 0.84
N LEU A 94 -1.28 -20.93 1.79
CA LEU A 94 -0.82 -21.16 3.15
C LEU A 94 0.34 -22.17 3.19
N SER A 95 0.28 -23.25 2.39
CA SER A 95 1.35 -24.26 2.33
C SER A 95 2.69 -23.71 1.85
N ARG A 96 2.67 -22.62 1.07
CA ARG A 96 3.86 -21.89 0.60
C ARG A 96 4.40 -20.87 1.61
N ILE A 97 3.82 -20.77 2.81
CA ILE A 97 4.25 -19.86 3.85
C ILE A 97 4.83 -20.67 5.02
N LYS A 98 6.07 -20.35 5.39
CA LYS A 98 6.62 -20.76 6.67
C LYS A 98 5.94 -19.96 7.79
N GLU A 99 4.93 -20.55 8.43
CA GLU A 99 4.09 -19.81 9.38
C GLU A 99 4.81 -19.38 10.67
N THR A 100 5.78 -20.19 11.12
CA THR A 100 6.65 -19.86 12.25
C THR A 100 8.00 -19.40 11.70
N ASP A 101 8.24 -18.09 11.75
CA ASP A 101 9.38 -17.48 11.07
C ASP A 101 9.78 -16.17 11.74
N VAL A 102 11.03 -15.76 11.54
CA VAL A 102 11.60 -14.51 12.09
C VAL A 102 12.23 -13.68 10.98
N THR A 103 12.10 -12.35 11.04
CA THR A 103 12.86 -11.47 10.13
C THR A 103 14.36 -11.49 10.47
N VAL A 104 15.20 -11.04 9.54
CA VAL A 104 16.63 -10.90 9.81
C VAL A 104 16.83 -9.77 10.82
N PRO A 105 17.45 -10.03 11.98
CA PRO A 105 17.61 -8.98 12.98
C PRO A 105 18.46 -7.82 12.47
N PHE A 106 17.97 -6.60 12.59
CA PHE A 106 18.75 -5.38 12.32
C PHE A 106 19.27 -4.80 13.63
N ARG A 107 20.36 -4.03 13.55
CA ARG A 107 21.03 -3.46 14.71
C ARG A 107 20.68 -1.98 14.82
N GLU A 108 20.41 -1.53 16.04
CA GLU A 108 20.09 -0.13 16.35
C GLU A 108 20.37 0.13 17.84
N HIS A 109 21.09 1.21 18.16
CA HIS A 109 21.42 1.67 19.52
C HIS A 109 21.80 0.55 20.51
N GLY A 110 22.64 -0.39 20.07
CA GLY A 110 23.15 -1.49 20.92
C GLY A 110 22.20 -2.68 21.11
N TYR A 111 21.08 -2.73 20.38
CA TYR A 111 20.15 -3.85 20.34
C TYR A 111 20.06 -4.45 18.94
N LEU A 112 19.63 -5.70 18.87
CA LEU A 112 19.16 -6.35 17.65
C LEU A 112 17.63 -6.43 17.70
N TYR A 113 16.95 -6.03 16.64
CA TYR A 113 15.49 -6.01 16.52
C TYR A 113 15.02 -6.90 15.39
N TRP A 114 13.93 -7.64 15.61
CA TRP A 114 13.28 -8.45 14.59
C TRP A 114 11.79 -8.61 14.91
N SER A 115 11.03 -9.18 13.98
CA SER A 115 9.68 -9.65 14.25
C SER A 115 9.65 -11.17 14.09
N ALA A 116 8.84 -11.80 14.93
CA ALA A 116 8.55 -13.23 14.90
C ALA A 116 7.08 -13.44 14.57
N THR A 117 6.79 -14.49 13.83
CA THR A 117 5.44 -15.00 13.63
C THR A 117 5.37 -16.43 14.12
N GLU A 118 4.21 -16.85 14.60
CA GLU A 118 3.97 -18.20 15.10
C GLU A 118 2.80 -18.83 14.36
N LYS A 119 2.87 -20.13 14.10
CA LYS A 119 1.76 -20.89 13.51
C LYS A 119 0.45 -20.68 14.28
N GLY A 120 -0.63 -20.44 13.54
CA GLY A 120 -1.96 -20.19 14.08
C GLY A 120 -2.18 -18.75 14.59
N LYS A 121 -1.14 -17.91 14.69
CA LYS A 121 -1.25 -16.50 15.09
C LYS A 121 -1.31 -15.57 13.87
N SER A 122 -2.23 -14.60 13.91
CA SER A 122 -2.51 -13.70 12.78
C SER A 122 -1.54 -12.52 12.67
N TYR A 123 -0.87 -12.17 13.76
CA TYR A 123 -0.06 -10.97 13.88
C TYR A 123 1.37 -11.31 14.34
N PRO A 124 2.36 -10.44 14.07
CA PRO A 124 3.72 -10.65 14.56
C PRO A 124 3.87 -10.28 16.04
N THR A 125 4.91 -10.83 16.67
CA THR A 125 5.49 -10.33 17.91
C THR A 125 6.80 -9.62 17.57
N PHE A 126 6.94 -8.37 17.99
CA PHE A 126 8.14 -7.56 17.80
C PHE A 126 9.09 -7.81 18.97
N MET A 127 10.31 -8.20 18.63
CA MET A 127 11.31 -8.73 19.55
C MET A 127 12.58 -7.91 19.48
N ARG A 128 13.34 -7.93 20.58
CA ARG A 128 14.69 -7.40 20.61
C ARG A 128 15.60 -8.23 21.50
N ARG A 129 16.90 -8.00 21.43
CA ARG A 129 17.88 -8.45 22.42
C ARG A 129 19.06 -7.50 22.45
N ARG A 130 19.75 -7.38 23.59
CA ARG A 130 21.02 -6.65 23.63
C ARG A 130 22.00 -7.25 22.63
N ALA A 131 22.74 -6.41 21.92
CA ALA A 131 23.70 -6.84 20.91
C ALA A 131 25.02 -7.34 21.52
N THR A 132 24.91 -8.13 22.59
CA THR A 132 25.98 -8.81 23.33
C THR A 132 25.71 -10.31 23.31
N ALA A 133 26.76 -11.13 23.26
CA ALA A 133 26.61 -12.58 23.22
C ALA A 133 25.84 -13.10 24.44
N GLY A 134 24.88 -14.00 24.21
CA GLY A 134 24.10 -14.65 25.28
C GLY A 134 23.02 -13.79 25.94
N ALA A 135 22.78 -12.56 25.49
CA ALA A 135 21.66 -11.76 26.00
C ALA A 135 20.30 -12.43 25.70
N PRO A 136 19.35 -12.40 26.66
CA PRO A 136 18.02 -12.96 26.44
C PRO A 136 17.21 -12.14 25.43
N ASP A 137 16.26 -12.80 24.77
CA ASP A 137 15.28 -12.15 23.90
C ASP A 137 14.19 -11.48 24.76
N GLU A 138 13.75 -10.29 24.34
CA GLU A 138 12.77 -9.43 25.00
C GLU A 138 11.61 -9.13 24.03
N VAL A 139 10.37 -9.16 24.53
CA VAL A 139 9.18 -8.77 23.74
C VAL A 139 9.00 -7.26 23.81
N VAL A 140 9.17 -6.58 22.68
CA VAL A 140 8.84 -5.15 22.53
C VAL A 140 7.32 -5.00 22.49
N ILE A 141 6.65 -5.62 21.52
CA ILE A 141 5.18 -5.58 21.37
C ILE A 141 4.67 -6.95 20.91
N ASP A 142 3.65 -7.51 21.59
CA ASP A 142 2.89 -8.64 21.08
C ASP A 142 1.58 -8.16 20.44
N ALA A 143 1.56 -8.08 19.11
CA ALA A 143 0.38 -7.61 18.39
C ALA A 143 -0.79 -8.61 18.44
N ASN A 144 -0.54 -9.89 18.77
CA ASN A 144 -1.63 -10.87 18.96
C ASN A 144 -2.38 -10.59 20.26
N ALA A 145 -1.66 -10.33 21.36
CA ALA A 145 -2.27 -9.91 22.61
C ALA A 145 -3.10 -8.63 22.44
N LEU A 146 -2.58 -7.66 21.68
CA LEU A 146 -3.31 -6.43 21.36
C LEU A 146 -4.53 -6.66 20.46
N ALA A 147 -4.52 -7.69 19.61
CA ALA A 147 -5.63 -8.01 18.72
C ALA A 147 -6.74 -8.86 19.37
N ALA A 148 -6.48 -9.46 20.53
CA ALA A 148 -7.43 -10.38 21.17
C ALA A 148 -8.82 -9.74 21.37
N GLY A 149 -9.86 -10.44 20.90
CA GLY A 149 -11.25 -10.01 20.98
C GLY A 149 -11.66 -8.87 20.03
N LYS A 150 -10.76 -8.37 19.18
CA LYS A 150 -11.03 -7.26 18.26
C LYS A 150 -11.31 -7.75 16.85
N LYS A 151 -12.22 -7.09 16.14
CA LYS A 151 -12.51 -7.36 14.71
C LYS A 151 -11.44 -6.82 13.77
N PHE A 152 -10.70 -5.81 14.22
CA PHE A 152 -9.56 -5.23 13.52
C PHE A 152 -8.51 -4.80 14.56
N SER A 153 -7.24 -4.99 14.23
CA SER A 153 -6.12 -4.53 15.04
C SER A 153 -4.93 -4.28 14.14
N GLN A 154 -4.35 -3.09 14.24
CA GLN A 154 -3.12 -2.75 13.52
C GLN A 154 -2.18 -2.00 14.45
N VAL A 155 -1.02 -2.61 14.72
CA VAL A 155 0.12 -1.89 15.27
C VAL A 155 0.87 -1.28 14.09
N ALA A 156 1.03 0.05 14.09
CA ALA A 156 1.80 0.78 13.08
C ALA A 156 3.21 1.07 13.60
N THR A 157 3.64 2.34 13.59
CA THR A 157 4.96 2.76 14.06
C THR A 157 5.27 2.19 15.45
N ILE A 158 6.47 1.61 15.58
CA ILE A 158 7.09 1.23 16.86
C ILE A 158 8.45 1.92 16.87
N GLU A 159 8.62 2.87 17.76
CA GLU A 159 9.84 3.66 17.88
C GLU A 159 10.41 3.46 19.29
N VAL A 160 11.62 2.92 19.40
CA VAL A 160 12.33 2.78 20.67
C VAL A 160 13.20 4.01 20.89
N ASN A 161 13.22 4.55 22.11
CA ASN A 161 14.07 5.69 22.43
C ASN A 161 15.57 5.32 22.34
N PRO A 162 16.48 6.30 22.16
CA PRO A 162 17.91 6.02 21.98
C PRO A 162 18.56 5.20 23.12
N GLY A 163 18.13 5.39 24.37
CA GLY A 163 18.59 4.62 25.52
C GLY A 163 18.04 3.19 25.59
N GLY A 164 17.07 2.83 24.76
CA GLY A 164 16.50 1.49 24.70
C GLY A 164 15.65 1.12 25.91
N THR A 165 15.03 2.09 26.59
CA THR A 165 14.26 1.89 27.83
C THR A 165 12.75 1.95 27.61
N HIS A 166 12.29 2.64 26.58
CA HIS A 166 10.88 2.86 26.27
C HIS A 166 10.57 2.62 24.79
N ALA A 167 9.40 2.07 24.49
CA ALA A 167 8.86 1.97 23.14
C ALA A 167 7.58 2.80 23.04
N ALA A 168 7.55 3.76 22.11
CA ALA A 168 6.31 4.38 21.65
C ALA A 168 5.73 3.52 20.52
N TYR A 169 4.44 3.20 20.58
CA TYR A 169 3.77 2.48 19.50
C TYR A 169 2.38 3.02 19.22
N LEU A 170 1.96 2.88 17.96
CA LEU A 170 0.65 3.32 17.48
C LEU A 170 -0.29 2.13 17.28
N HIS A 171 -1.52 2.21 17.80
CA HIS A 171 -2.53 1.15 17.67
C HIS A 171 -3.86 1.69 17.11
N ASP A 172 -4.35 1.07 16.04
CA ASP A 172 -5.66 1.30 15.44
C ASP A 172 -6.52 0.03 15.58
N THR A 173 -7.77 0.21 16.01
CA THR A 173 -8.77 -0.85 16.18
C THR A 173 -10.03 -0.64 15.35
N THR A 174 -10.07 0.45 14.58
CA THR A 174 -11.21 0.91 13.78
C THR A 174 -10.96 0.81 12.27
N ALA A 175 -9.70 0.61 11.85
CA ALA A 175 -9.24 0.59 10.46
C ALA A 175 -9.33 1.94 9.73
N LEU A 176 -9.49 3.04 10.48
CA LEU A 176 -9.66 4.40 9.96
C LEU A 176 -8.32 5.13 9.80
N ARG A 177 -7.20 4.47 10.14
CA ARG A 177 -5.84 5.02 10.11
C ARG A 177 -5.64 6.23 11.03
N VAL A 178 -6.43 6.27 12.10
CA VAL A 178 -6.27 7.20 13.22
C VAL A 178 -5.92 6.37 14.45
N TYR A 179 -4.77 6.64 15.03
CA TYR A 179 -4.14 5.78 16.03
C TYR A 179 -4.20 6.43 17.41
N THR A 180 -4.08 5.58 18.43
CA THR A 180 -3.66 6.02 19.76
C THR A 180 -2.20 5.63 19.94
N LEU A 181 -1.37 6.59 20.35
CA LEU A 181 0.02 6.35 20.75
C LEU A 181 0.05 5.96 22.21
N TYR A 182 0.77 4.89 22.50
CA TYR A 182 1.06 4.42 23.86
C TYR A 182 2.57 4.34 24.06
N VAL A 183 3.02 4.54 25.30
CA VAL A 183 4.41 4.31 25.68
C VAL A 183 4.50 3.10 26.62
N LYS A 184 5.42 2.18 26.31
CA LYS A 184 5.71 0.99 27.11
C LYS A 184 7.11 1.10 27.71
N ASP A 185 7.23 0.88 29.01
CA ASP A 185 8.51 0.65 29.67
C ASP A 185 8.98 -0.77 29.35
N LEU A 186 10.16 -0.87 28.74
CA LEU A 186 10.69 -2.14 28.23
C LEU A 186 11.39 -2.98 29.30
N ALA A 187 11.75 -2.39 30.44
CA ALA A 187 12.35 -3.12 31.56
C ALA A 187 11.29 -3.92 32.35
N THR A 188 10.12 -3.31 32.56
CA THR A 188 9.01 -3.87 33.33
C THR A 188 7.94 -4.51 32.45
N GLY A 189 7.92 -4.17 31.16
CA GLY A 189 6.89 -4.61 30.22
C GLY A 189 5.54 -3.91 30.38
N LYS A 190 5.43 -2.88 31.24
CA LYS A 190 4.19 -2.18 31.55
C LYS A 190 3.98 -0.96 30.65
N LEU A 191 2.71 -0.65 30.37
CA LEU A 191 2.36 0.64 29.77
C LEU A 191 2.52 1.75 30.81
N LEU A 192 3.04 2.88 30.35
CA LEU A 192 3.07 4.12 31.11
C LEU A 192 1.71 4.84 31.02
N GLY A 193 1.55 5.91 31.79
CA GLY A 193 0.32 6.72 31.77
C GLY A 193 0.12 7.52 30.47
N ASP A 194 1.17 7.60 29.65
CA ASP A 194 1.22 8.32 28.39
C ASP A 194 0.35 7.63 27.33
N SER A 195 -0.75 8.31 26.99
CA SER A 195 -1.69 7.90 25.96
C SER A 195 -2.13 9.13 25.16
N ILE A 196 -1.79 9.17 23.88
CA ILE A 196 -2.04 10.31 22.99
C ILE A 196 -3.00 9.88 21.90
N SER A 197 -4.18 10.49 21.88
CA SER A 197 -5.23 10.18 20.90
C SER A 197 -5.08 11.01 19.62
N ARG A 198 -5.69 10.52 18.52
CA ARG A 198 -5.74 11.19 17.21
C ARG A 198 -4.37 11.41 16.56
N VAL A 199 -3.53 10.38 16.64
CA VAL A 199 -2.18 10.37 16.08
C VAL A 199 -2.18 9.66 14.73
N VAL A 200 -1.27 10.06 13.85
CA VAL A 200 -1.01 9.40 12.56
C VAL A 200 0.42 8.84 12.52
N PRO A 201 0.73 7.87 11.63
CA PRO A 201 2.02 7.16 11.65
C PRO A 201 3.25 8.01 11.39
N SER A 202 3.85 8.53 12.46
CA SER A 202 5.11 9.27 12.45
C SER A 202 5.47 9.66 13.89
N VAL A 203 6.59 9.12 14.40
CA VAL A 203 7.08 9.36 15.76
C VAL A 203 8.60 9.44 15.70
N ALA A 204 9.21 10.37 16.43
CA ALA A 204 10.66 10.49 16.49
C ALA A 204 11.10 10.85 17.91
N TRP A 205 11.84 9.95 18.58
CA TRP A 205 12.47 10.28 19.85
C TRP A 205 13.64 11.23 19.63
N ALA A 206 13.71 12.31 20.40
CA ALA A 206 14.87 13.19 20.42
C ALA A 206 15.90 12.75 21.46
N ASN A 207 15.42 12.26 22.60
CA ASN A 207 16.22 11.65 23.67
C ASN A 207 15.34 10.64 24.43
N ASP A 208 15.71 10.28 25.66
CA ASP A 208 15.00 9.26 26.43
C ASP A 208 13.67 9.69 27.05
N THR A 209 13.35 10.99 27.01
CA THR A 209 12.16 11.56 27.67
C THR A 209 11.35 12.49 26.78
N VAL A 210 11.86 12.88 25.61
CA VAL A 210 11.19 13.82 24.68
C VAL A 210 11.08 13.17 23.31
N PHE A 211 9.86 13.16 22.77
CA PHE A 211 9.59 12.72 21.40
C PHE A 211 8.65 13.68 20.67
N PHE A 212 8.68 13.59 19.36
CA PHE A 212 7.82 14.31 18.45
C PHE A 212 6.86 13.33 17.79
N TYR A 213 5.63 13.76 17.54
CA TYR A 213 4.59 12.96 16.91
C TYR A 213 3.68 13.83 16.06
N GLN A 214 2.88 13.20 15.22
CA GLN A 214 1.95 13.90 14.33
C GLN A 214 0.50 13.80 14.77
N LYS A 215 -0.24 14.86 14.48
CA LYS A 215 -1.70 14.85 14.52
C LYS A 215 -2.25 15.14 13.14
N ALA A 216 -3.52 14.78 12.97
CA ALA A 216 -4.25 15.04 11.75
C ALA A 216 -5.47 15.93 12.00
N ASP A 217 -5.80 16.72 10.99
CA ASP A 217 -6.97 17.60 10.95
C ASP A 217 -8.29 16.81 10.84
N SER A 218 -9.40 17.52 10.64
CA SER A 218 -10.73 16.91 10.50
C SER A 218 -10.88 16.05 9.24
N ALA A 219 -10.12 16.33 8.18
CA ALA A 219 -10.05 15.53 6.96
C ALA A 219 -9.01 14.40 7.07
N ARG A 220 -8.40 14.20 8.25
CA ARG A 220 -7.35 13.20 8.52
C ARG A 220 -6.05 13.47 7.76
N ARG A 221 -5.82 14.70 7.31
CA ARG A 221 -4.52 15.12 6.77
C ARG A 221 -3.54 15.33 7.92
N PRO A 222 -2.32 14.75 7.87
CA PRO A 222 -1.26 15.08 8.83
C PRO A 222 -0.84 16.54 8.64
N ASP A 223 -1.24 17.42 9.54
CA ASP A 223 -1.02 18.87 9.40
C ASP A 223 -0.13 19.47 10.50
N ALA A 224 0.06 18.79 11.63
CA ALA A 224 0.80 19.35 12.75
C ALA A 224 1.77 18.34 13.39
N VAL A 225 2.93 18.86 13.80
CA VAL A 225 3.93 18.15 14.61
C VAL A 225 3.90 18.69 16.04
N TRP A 226 3.81 17.78 16.99
CA TRP A 226 3.69 18.05 18.41
C TRP A 226 4.89 17.46 19.16
N ARG A 227 5.32 18.12 20.23
CA ARG A 227 6.35 17.63 21.15
C ARG A 227 5.69 17.18 22.45
N HIS A 228 6.00 15.96 22.85
CA HIS A 228 5.59 15.36 24.10
C HIS A 228 6.77 15.19 25.06
N ILE A 229 6.52 15.39 26.35
CA ILE A 229 7.46 15.07 27.42
C ILE A 229 6.88 13.90 28.20
N LEU A 230 7.66 12.82 28.30
CA LEU A 230 7.26 11.59 28.97
C LEU A 230 6.80 11.85 30.41
N GLY A 231 5.67 11.27 30.78
CA GLY A 231 5.01 11.40 32.08
C GLY A 231 4.12 12.63 32.22
N THR A 232 3.96 13.44 31.18
CA THR A 232 3.07 14.62 31.20
C THR A 232 1.74 14.32 30.48
N PRO A 233 0.63 14.99 30.85
CA PRO A 233 -0.63 14.78 30.14
C PRO A 233 -0.57 15.37 28.73
N GLN A 234 -1.28 14.75 27.76
CA GLN A 234 -1.38 15.23 26.36
C GLN A 234 -1.74 16.72 26.27
N SER A 235 -2.51 17.27 27.22
CA SER A 235 -2.87 18.69 27.27
C SER A 235 -1.69 19.65 27.48
N SER A 236 -0.54 19.15 27.90
CA SER A 236 0.71 19.90 28.08
C SER A 236 1.63 19.82 26.85
N ASP A 237 1.26 19.07 25.82
CA ASP A 237 2.05 18.95 24.60
C ASP A 237 2.08 20.28 23.86
N ILE A 238 3.23 20.57 23.23
CA ILE A 238 3.44 21.82 22.50
C ILE A 238 3.38 21.52 21.00
N GLU A 239 2.54 22.26 20.28
CA GLU A 239 2.59 22.31 18.82
C GLU A 239 3.89 22.99 18.38
N VAL A 240 4.73 22.26 17.66
CA VAL A 240 6.06 22.71 17.21
C VAL A 240 5.99 23.26 15.80
N PHE A 241 5.10 22.70 14.98
CA PHE A 241 4.89 23.10 13.61
C PHE A 241 3.46 22.80 13.17
N HIS A 242 2.87 23.70 12.39
CA HIS A 242 1.53 23.54 11.80
C HIS A 242 1.55 24.02 10.34
N GLU A 243 1.21 23.12 9.43
CA GLU A 243 0.99 23.43 8.01
C GLU A 243 -0.49 23.78 7.78
N LYS A 244 -0.71 25.02 7.32
CA LYS A 244 -2.03 25.60 7.05
C LYS A 244 -2.50 25.36 5.63
N ASP A 245 -1.59 25.14 4.68
CA ASP A 245 -1.93 24.78 3.32
C ASP A 245 -2.44 23.35 3.27
N VAL A 246 -3.69 23.17 2.85
CA VAL A 246 -4.37 21.87 2.79
C VAL A 246 -3.78 20.93 1.73
N LEU A 247 -2.92 21.45 0.84
CA LEU A 247 -2.25 20.68 -0.21
C LEU A 247 -1.02 19.92 0.30
N ASP A 248 -0.48 20.32 1.45
CA ASP A 248 0.76 19.79 2.00
C ASP A 248 0.50 18.91 3.22
N ASN A 249 1.41 17.98 3.48
CA ASN A 249 1.38 17.05 4.59
C ASN A 249 2.63 17.23 5.44
N VAL A 250 2.56 16.97 6.74
CA VAL A 250 3.75 17.03 7.61
C VAL A 250 4.29 15.64 7.95
N GLY A 251 5.62 15.54 8.03
CA GLY A 251 6.47 14.40 8.40
C GLY A 251 7.26 14.70 9.68
N VAL A 252 7.62 13.68 10.48
CA VAL A 252 8.66 13.84 11.52
C VAL A 252 9.48 12.56 11.66
N GLN A 253 10.80 12.71 11.65
CA GLN A 253 11.73 11.58 11.79
C GLN A 253 13.00 12.03 12.51
N ARG A 254 13.74 11.08 13.05
CA ARG A 254 15.10 11.30 13.54
C ARG A 254 16.09 11.05 12.39
N SER A 255 17.08 11.93 12.23
CA SER A 255 18.14 11.72 11.25
C SER A 255 18.93 10.46 11.62
N LYS A 256 19.36 9.69 10.62
CA LYS A 256 20.16 8.46 10.84
C LYS A 256 21.45 8.72 11.63
N SER A 257 22.02 9.93 11.50
CA SER A 257 23.16 10.42 12.27
C SER A 257 22.88 10.72 13.75
N ASP A 258 21.62 10.58 14.20
CA ASP A 258 21.13 10.90 15.54
C ASP A 258 21.20 12.39 15.96
N LYS A 259 21.69 13.29 15.10
CA LYS A 259 21.94 14.69 15.46
C LYS A 259 20.70 15.59 15.36
N PHE A 260 19.70 15.23 14.55
CA PHE A 260 18.55 16.09 14.26
C PHE A 260 17.22 15.34 14.27
N ILE A 261 16.18 16.02 14.71
CA ILE A 261 14.80 15.74 14.32
C ILE A 261 14.54 16.52 13.03
N ILE A 262 14.05 15.85 12.00
CA ILE A 262 13.68 16.41 10.71
C ILE A 262 12.15 16.45 10.66
N ILE A 263 11.59 17.64 10.52
CA ILE A 263 10.17 17.85 10.18
C ILE A 263 10.12 18.06 8.68
N THR A 264 9.40 17.21 7.95
CA THR A 264 9.12 17.44 6.52
C THR A 264 7.74 18.05 6.37
N ASP A 265 7.58 18.83 5.31
CA ASP A 265 6.36 19.53 5.00
C ASP A 265 6.20 19.54 3.47
N ASP A 266 5.49 18.55 2.95
CA ASP A 266 5.51 18.16 1.54
C ASP A 266 4.13 17.91 0.96
N GLY A 267 3.92 18.47 -0.24
CA GLY A 267 2.81 18.20 -1.14
C GLY A 267 3.29 17.49 -2.40
N PHE A 268 2.41 17.33 -3.39
CA PHE A 268 2.76 16.65 -4.64
C PHE A 268 3.76 17.41 -5.53
N THR A 269 3.92 18.71 -5.28
CA THR A 269 4.69 19.60 -6.16
C THR A 269 5.71 20.45 -5.41
N SER A 270 5.70 20.47 -4.08
CA SER A 270 6.64 21.28 -3.32
C SER A 270 7.00 20.63 -1.99
N SER A 271 8.18 20.94 -1.48
CA SER A 271 8.64 20.49 -0.17
C SER A 271 9.30 21.61 0.62
N GLU A 272 9.19 21.53 1.94
CA GLU A 272 10.01 22.22 2.92
C GLU A 272 10.46 21.21 3.98
N ALA A 273 11.64 21.43 4.56
CA ALA A 273 12.12 20.67 5.71
C ALA A 273 12.71 21.62 6.74
N ARG A 274 12.47 21.25 8.00
CA ARG A 274 12.93 21.96 9.19
C ARG A 274 13.68 20.99 10.08
N VAL A 275 14.66 21.49 10.81
CA VAL A 275 15.48 20.65 11.70
C VAL A 275 15.51 21.19 13.12
N ILE A 276 15.49 20.29 14.10
CA ILE A 276 15.67 20.58 15.52
C ILE A 276 16.83 19.71 16.03
N PRO A 277 17.88 20.28 16.65
CA PRO A 277 18.97 19.48 17.21
C PRO A 277 18.46 18.55 18.32
N THR A 278 18.82 17.26 18.28
CA THR A 278 18.45 16.30 19.33
C THR A 278 19.09 16.62 20.68
N ALA A 279 20.26 17.28 20.67
CA ALA A 279 20.95 17.78 21.86
C ALA A 279 20.17 18.91 22.57
N ASN A 280 19.27 19.61 21.88
CA ASN A 280 18.39 20.61 22.46
C ASN A 280 16.99 20.52 21.82
N PRO A 281 16.15 19.55 22.22
CA PRO A 281 14.84 19.31 21.61
C PRO A 281 13.80 20.41 21.93
N PHE A 282 14.20 21.39 22.74
CA PHE A 282 13.39 22.57 23.07
C PHE A 282 13.70 23.78 22.18
N ALA A 283 14.74 23.71 21.35
CA ALA A 283 15.05 24.75 20.38
C ALA A 283 13.94 24.95 19.35
N ALA A 284 13.87 26.15 18.79
CA ALA A 284 13.05 26.41 17.61
C ALA A 284 13.60 25.64 16.40
N SER A 285 12.71 25.21 15.50
CA SER A 285 13.12 24.55 14.26
C SER A 285 13.78 25.53 13.29
N ILE A 286 14.82 25.09 12.59
CA ILE A 286 15.52 25.88 11.56
C ILE A 286 15.06 25.38 10.18
N ILE A 287 14.64 26.28 9.30
CA ILE A 287 14.31 25.95 7.90
C ILE A 287 15.62 25.63 7.15
N VAL A 288 15.65 24.48 6.48
CA VAL A 288 16.83 24.01 5.74
C VAL A 288 16.87 24.62 4.34
N ALA A 289 15.76 24.53 3.61
CA ALA A 289 15.54 25.25 2.36
C ALA A 289 14.08 25.72 2.30
N PRO A 290 13.79 27.00 2.03
CA PRO A 290 12.41 27.48 1.99
C PRO A 290 11.64 26.83 0.84
N ARG A 291 10.33 26.63 1.04
CA ARG A 291 9.44 26.12 -0.01
C ARG A 291 9.53 26.95 -1.30
N LYS A 292 9.58 26.28 -2.45
CA LYS A 292 9.42 26.87 -3.78
C LYS A 292 8.38 26.08 -4.56
N ALA A 293 7.53 26.78 -5.31
CA ALA A 293 6.54 26.12 -6.16
C ALA A 293 7.21 25.20 -7.18
N ASN A 294 6.66 23.99 -7.36
CA ASN A 294 7.18 22.95 -8.25
C ASN A 294 8.59 22.43 -7.89
N VAL A 295 9.11 22.74 -6.69
CA VAL A 295 10.38 22.22 -6.20
C VAL A 295 10.16 21.22 -5.08
N GLU A 296 10.39 19.96 -5.38
CA GLU A 296 10.37 18.85 -4.44
C GLU A 296 11.78 18.58 -3.95
N TYR A 297 11.88 18.21 -2.67
CA TYR A 297 13.13 17.68 -2.15
C TYR A 297 12.95 16.75 -0.94
N GLN A 298 13.94 15.88 -0.77
CA GLN A 298 14.13 15.06 0.43
C GLN A 298 15.44 15.42 1.11
N LEU A 299 15.46 15.31 2.44
CA LEU A 299 16.58 15.71 3.26
C LEU A 299 17.17 14.52 4.01
N ASP A 300 18.46 14.31 3.82
CA ASP A 300 19.28 13.35 4.57
C ASP A 300 20.41 14.08 5.31
N HIS A 301 20.97 13.45 6.34
CA HIS A 301 22.13 13.97 7.06
C HIS A 301 23.28 12.97 7.05
N ILE A 302 24.46 13.47 6.68
CA ILE A 302 25.75 12.79 6.81
C ILE A 302 26.63 13.57 7.80
N ASP A 303 27.77 13.02 8.22
CA ASP A 303 28.59 13.70 9.23
C ASP A 303 29.10 15.07 8.74
N GLY A 304 28.57 16.13 9.34
CA GLY A 304 28.92 17.53 9.05
C GLY A 304 28.17 18.19 7.89
N ALA A 305 27.20 17.52 7.27
CA ALA A 305 26.42 18.11 6.19
C ALA A 305 25.04 17.49 5.98
N PHE A 306 24.12 18.30 5.46
CA PHE A 306 22.87 17.84 4.88
C PHE A 306 23.02 17.57 3.38
N LEU A 307 22.31 16.54 2.91
CA LEU A 307 22.15 16.21 1.50
C LEU A 307 20.69 16.43 1.10
N LEU A 308 20.48 17.09 -0.03
CA LEU A 308 19.18 17.48 -0.54
C LEU A 308 18.97 16.83 -1.92
N THR A 309 18.17 15.77 -1.97
CA THR A 309 17.77 15.15 -3.24
C THR A 309 16.62 15.98 -3.80
N THR A 310 16.83 16.76 -4.86
CA THR A 310 15.88 17.77 -5.34
C THR A 310 15.69 17.79 -6.85
N ASN A 311 14.48 18.14 -7.28
CA ASN A 311 14.15 18.37 -8.69
C ASN A 311 14.47 19.81 -9.18
N GLU A 312 15.04 20.68 -8.35
CA GLU A 312 15.28 22.09 -8.71
C GLU A 312 16.20 22.21 -9.94
N GLY A 313 15.61 22.54 -11.09
CA GLY A 313 16.31 22.55 -12.39
C GLY A 313 16.78 21.16 -12.86
N ALA A 314 16.19 20.08 -12.35
CA ALA A 314 16.61 18.71 -12.59
C ALA A 314 15.42 17.73 -12.53
N GLN A 315 14.74 17.44 -13.65
CA GLN A 315 13.54 16.59 -13.64
C GLN A 315 13.78 15.21 -13.00
N ASN A 316 14.92 14.57 -13.28
CA ASN A 316 15.32 13.29 -12.70
C ASN A 316 16.13 13.41 -11.39
N PHE A 317 16.04 14.57 -10.77
CA PHE A 317 16.67 14.94 -9.52
C PHE A 317 18.20 14.99 -9.58
N LYS A 318 18.74 15.82 -8.70
CA LYS A 318 20.17 15.92 -8.37
C LYS A 318 20.31 15.91 -6.86
N VAL A 319 21.54 15.82 -6.36
CA VAL A 319 21.82 15.95 -4.92
C VAL A 319 22.64 17.20 -4.68
N MET A 320 22.13 18.07 -3.82
CA MET A 320 22.84 19.24 -3.31
C MET A 320 23.37 18.95 -1.90
N ARG A 321 24.37 19.71 -1.46
CA ARG A 321 25.00 19.60 -0.15
C ARG A 321 25.12 20.97 0.52
N ILE A 322 24.90 21.01 1.83
CA ILE A 322 25.16 22.17 2.70
C ILE A 322 25.79 21.70 4.01
N ALA A 323 26.75 22.47 4.55
CA ALA A 323 27.39 22.14 5.83
C ALA A 323 26.44 22.43 7.01
N ASP A 324 26.63 21.72 8.14
CA ASP A 324 25.78 21.85 9.34
C ASP A 324 25.73 23.30 9.86
N ASP A 325 26.86 24.01 9.84
CA ASP A 325 26.99 25.40 10.27
C ASP A 325 26.50 26.43 9.24
N GLN A 326 26.11 25.97 8.05
CA GLN A 326 25.56 26.78 6.96
C GLN A 326 24.06 26.54 6.74
N VAL A 327 23.41 25.69 7.52
CA VAL A 327 21.97 25.43 7.41
C VAL A 327 21.19 26.75 7.54
N GLY A 328 20.22 26.96 6.64
CA GLY A 328 19.42 28.18 6.57
C GLY A 328 20.05 29.33 5.78
N THR A 329 21.34 29.23 5.37
CA THR A 329 21.98 30.26 4.53
C THR A 329 21.57 30.19 3.06
N GLY A 330 21.04 29.05 2.61
CA GLY A 330 20.73 28.78 1.20
C GLY A 330 21.95 28.52 0.30
N GLN A 331 23.16 28.42 0.85
CA GLN A 331 24.40 28.19 0.10
C GLN A 331 24.62 26.72 -0.28
N TRP A 332 23.72 26.19 -1.11
CA TRP A 332 23.79 24.82 -1.60
C TRP A 332 24.86 24.64 -2.68
N THR A 333 25.65 23.58 -2.55
CA THR A 333 26.64 23.17 -3.56
C THR A 333 26.20 21.87 -4.22
N GLU A 334 26.40 21.73 -5.53
CA GLU A 334 26.05 20.47 -6.21
C GLU A 334 26.99 19.34 -5.75
N PHE A 335 26.41 18.20 -5.42
CA PHE A 335 27.13 17.02 -4.93
C PHE A 335 27.03 15.85 -5.90
N ILE A 336 25.82 15.55 -6.39
CA ILE A 336 25.59 14.59 -7.48
C ILE A 336 24.80 15.32 -8.57
N PRO A 337 25.31 15.44 -9.80
CA PRO A 337 24.61 16.11 -10.89
C PRO A 337 23.39 15.31 -11.37
N THR A 338 22.47 16.00 -12.05
CA THR A 338 21.31 15.40 -12.72
C THR A 338 21.71 14.54 -13.92
N SER A 339 20.80 13.67 -14.38
CA SER A 339 20.94 12.89 -15.61
C SER A 339 19.60 12.68 -16.31
N ASP A 340 19.58 12.79 -17.64
CA ASP A 340 18.37 12.53 -18.43
C ASP A 340 17.90 11.06 -18.39
N SER A 341 18.80 10.13 -18.05
CA SER A 341 18.55 8.68 -18.10
C SER A 341 18.56 7.98 -16.74
N VAL A 342 18.88 8.71 -15.67
CA VAL A 342 18.98 8.19 -14.30
C VAL A 342 18.17 9.07 -13.37
N PHE A 343 17.12 8.49 -12.79
CA PHE A 343 16.32 9.13 -11.75
C PHE A 343 16.86 8.77 -10.37
N ILE A 344 17.21 9.76 -9.55
CA ILE A 344 17.59 9.55 -8.16
C ILE A 344 16.32 9.47 -7.31
N GLU A 345 16.05 8.31 -6.70
CA GLU A 345 14.86 8.13 -5.85
C GLU A 345 15.09 8.71 -4.46
N TYR A 346 16.15 8.26 -3.79
CA TYR A 346 16.54 8.69 -2.44
C TYR A 346 17.95 8.23 -2.11
N LEU A 347 18.44 8.58 -0.91
CA LEU A 347 19.75 8.22 -0.41
C LEU A 347 19.66 7.30 0.80
N GLU A 348 20.65 6.43 0.95
CA GLU A 348 20.86 5.63 2.15
C GLU A 348 22.26 5.98 2.69
N PRO A 349 22.35 6.93 3.64
CA PRO A 349 23.62 7.44 4.14
C PRO A 349 24.25 6.52 5.19
N PHE A 350 25.58 6.41 5.16
CA PHE A 350 26.42 5.83 6.20
C PHE A 350 27.54 6.80 6.54
N LYS A 351 28.29 6.53 7.62
CA LYS A 351 29.39 7.39 8.06
C LYS A 351 30.47 7.59 7.00
N ASN A 352 30.86 6.52 6.31
CA ASN A 352 31.95 6.54 5.32
C ASN A 352 31.48 6.33 3.88
N ASP A 353 30.22 5.99 3.67
CA ASP A 353 29.67 5.59 2.37
C ASP A 353 28.31 6.23 2.16
N LEU A 354 27.94 6.43 0.90
CA LEU A 354 26.60 6.84 0.48
C LEU A 354 26.09 5.86 -0.56
N VAL A 355 24.93 5.26 -0.30
CA VAL A 355 24.25 4.43 -1.29
C VAL A 355 23.16 5.26 -1.94
N VAL A 356 23.33 5.55 -3.23
CA VAL A 356 22.36 6.26 -4.04
C VAL A 356 21.41 5.24 -4.65
N VAL A 357 20.14 5.32 -4.25
CA VAL A 357 19.07 4.49 -4.80
C VAL A 357 18.47 5.22 -6.00
N GLN A 358 18.61 4.62 -7.18
CA GLN A 358 18.29 5.29 -8.43
C GLN A 358 17.72 4.33 -9.47
N ARG A 359 16.94 4.84 -10.43
CA ARG A 359 16.39 4.05 -11.54
C ARG A 359 17.01 4.40 -12.86
N SER A 360 17.12 3.40 -13.72
CA SER A 360 17.42 3.62 -15.13
C SER A 360 16.92 2.45 -15.96
N GLY A 361 16.19 2.77 -17.03
CA GLY A 361 15.60 1.79 -17.94
C GLY A 361 14.64 0.84 -17.23
N GLY A 362 13.74 1.35 -16.38
CA GLY A 362 12.69 0.55 -15.75
C GLY A 362 13.08 -0.21 -14.47
N LEU A 363 14.34 -0.14 -14.04
CA LEU A 363 14.85 -0.92 -12.90
C LEU A 363 15.58 -0.03 -11.90
N ARG A 364 15.39 -0.33 -10.61
CA ARG A 364 16.17 0.25 -9.52
C ARG A 364 17.58 -0.35 -9.47
N ARG A 365 18.55 0.50 -9.18
CA ARG A 365 19.98 0.21 -9.06
C ARG A 365 20.50 0.84 -7.77
N LEU A 366 21.47 0.17 -7.16
CA LEU A 366 22.16 0.66 -5.98
C LEU A 366 23.57 1.09 -6.38
N ARG A 367 23.86 2.39 -6.29
CA ARG A 367 25.19 2.96 -6.57
C ARG A 367 25.87 3.33 -5.26
N VAL A 368 27.00 2.70 -4.98
CA VAL A 368 27.80 2.96 -3.78
C VAL A 368 28.86 4.01 -4.07
N MET A 369 28.93 5.03 -3.22
CA MET A 369 29.91 6.11 -3.25
C MET A 369 30.72 6.11 -1.94
N ASP A 370 32.05 5.98 -2.04
CA ASP A 370 32.96 6.08 -0.90
C ASP A 370 33.20 7.56 -0.56
N LEU A 371 32.68 8.02 0.59
CA LEU A 371 32.82 9.40 1.04
C LEU A 371 34.20 9.69 1.64
N LYS A 372 34.89 8.66 2.14
CA LYS A 372 36.17 8.78 2.84
C LYS A 372 37.35 8.89 1.89
N THR A 373 37.47 7.96 0.94
CA THR A 373 38.61 7.91 0.01
C THR A 373 38.28 8.50 -1.36
N ARG A 374 36.98 8.74 -1.65
CA ARG A 374 36.49 9.26 -2.94
C ARG A 374 36.91 8.42 -4.14
N ARG A 375 37.06 7.11 -3.95
CA ARG A 375 37.22 6.14 -5.04
C ARG A 375 36.03 6.19 -5.99
N ALA A 376 36.26 5.75 -7.23
CA ALA A 376 35.22 5.71 -8.25
C ALA A 376 33.98 4.93 -7.75
N PRO A 377 32.77 5.50 -7.94
CA PRO A 377 31.54 4.83 -7.52
C PRO A 377 31.33 3.55 -8.33
N PHE A 378 30.58 2.62 -7.76
CA PHE A 378 30.27 1.35 -8.42
C PHE A 378 28.81 0.93 -8.17
N TYR A 379 28.31 0.06 -9.03
CA TYR A 379 26.96 -0.50 -8.92
C TYR A 379 26.99 -1.90 -8.32
N ILE A 380 26.02 -2.19 -7.45
CA ILE A 380 25.71 -3.59 -7.09
C ILE A 380 24.97 -4.22 -8.27
N THR A 381 25.46 -5.35 -8.77
CA THR A 381 24.90 -6.05 -9.93
C THR A 381 23.94 -7.17 -9.53
N PHE A 382 22.97 -7.44 -10.40
CA PHE A 382 21.94 -8.46 -10.21
C PHE A 382 21.80 -9.31 -11.48
N PRO A 383 21.57 -10.63 -11.36
CA PRO A 383 21.65 -11.55 -12.49
C PRO A 383 20.42 -11.52 -13.42
N GLU A 384 19.27 -11.09 -12.93
CA GLU A 384 18.00 -11.23 -13.66
C GLU A 384 17.62 -9.95 -14.45
N PRO A 385 16.93 -10.10 -15.60
CA PRO A 385 16.56 -8.96 -16.46
C PRO A 385 15.42 -8.10 -15.90
N ALA A 386 14.61 -8.66 -14.99
CA ALA A 386 13.57 -7.97 -14.23
C ALA A 386 13.69 -8.40 -12.77
N TYR A 387 13.81 -7.44 -11.85
CA TYR A 387 14.00 -7.70 -10.43
C TYR A 387 13.52 -6.52 -9.58
N ALA A 388 13.46 -6.74 -8.27
CA ALA A 388 13.31 -5.72 -7.26
C ALA A 388 14.50 -5.77 -6.30
N VAL A 389 15.01 -4.61 -5.91
CA VAL A 389 16.03 -4.48 -4.86
C VAL A 389 15.71 -3.31 -3.95
N ASN A 390 15.80 -3.50 -2.63
CA ASN A 390 15.56 -2.41 -1.66
C ASN A 390 16.56 -2.50 -0.50
N PRO A 391 17.26 -1.42 -0.14
CA PRO A 391 17.87 -1.30 1.18
C PRO A 391 16.86 -1.58 2.30
N THR A 392 17.28 -2.22 3.38
CA THR A 392 16.40 -2.52 4.54
C THR A 392 17.23 -2.80 5.79
N GLY A 393 16.72 -2.43 6.97
CA GLY A 393 17.37 -2.75 8.24
C GLY A 393 18.75 -2.10 8.42
N ASN A 394 18.94 -0.91 7.84
CA ASN A 394 20.16 -0.11 7.93
C ASN A 394 19.99 1.03 8.94
N ALA A 395 19.62 0.73 10.19
CA ALA A 395 19.39 1.78 11.19
C ALA A 395 20.70 2.42 11.69
N GLU A 396 21.79 1.64 11.79
CA GLU A 396 23.08 2.17 12.23
C GLU A 396 23.78 3.01 11.14
N PHE A 397 24.11 4.25 11.49
CA PHE A 397 24.90 5.16 10.65
C PHE A 397 26.37 4.76 10.54
N ASP A 398 26.99 4.34 11.65
CA ASP A 398 28.39 3.91 11.69
C ASP A 398 28.51 2.42 11.33
N SER A 399 28.26 2.12 10.05
CA SER A 399 28.35 0.79 9.47
C SER A 399 29.04 0.85 8.10
N ASP A 400 29.83 -0.17 7.77
CA ASP A 400 30.42 -0.40 6.44
C ASP A 400 29.62 -1.42 5.61
N THR A 401 28.49 -1.87 6.15
CA THR A 401 27.67 -2.93 5.61
C THR A 401 26.30 -2.38 5.23
N LEU A 402 25.99 -2.48 3.94
CA LEU A 402 24.65 -2.25 3.42
C LEU A 402 23.86 -3.54 3.48
N ARG A 403 22.72 -3.53 4.16
CA ARG A 403 21.71 -4.57 4.04
C ARG A 403 20.68 -4.20 2.98
N PHE A 404 20.37 -5.16 2.11
CA PHE A 404 19.30 -5.04 1.12
C PHE A 404 18.58 -6.38 0.91
N VAL A 405 17.34 -6.30 0.41
CA VAL A 405 16.59 -7.46 -0.07
C VAL A 405 16.56 -7.42 -1.59
N TYR A 406 16.92 -8.53 -2.20
CA TYR A 406 16.79 -8.77 -3.64
C TYR A 406 15.79 -9.90 -3.90
N GLN A 407 15.00 -9.74 -4.96
CA GLN A 407 14.02 -10.72 -5.43
C GLN A 407 13.72 -10.49 -6.92
N SER A 408 13.08 -11.46 -7.54
CA SER A 408 12.47 -11.31 -8.86
C SER A 408 11.13 -12.04 -8.89
N LEU A 409 10.48 -12.08 -10.06
CA LEU A 409 9.29 -12.91 -10.23
C LEU A 409 9.55 -14.42 -9.96
N VAL A 410 10.80 -14.91 -10.13
CA VAL A 410 11.17 -16.32 -9.91
C VAL A 410 12.18 -16.56 -8.78
N THR A 411 12.81 -15.51 -8.25
CA THR A 411 13.75 -15.59 -7.12
C THR A 411 13.08 -15.11 -5.84
N GLN A 412 13.04 -15.98 -4.84
CA GLN A 412 12.46 -15.64 -3.53
C GLN A 412 13.22 -14.48 -2.85
N PRO A 413 12.54 -13.66 -2.03
CA PRO A 413 13.18 -12.61 -1.23
C PRO A 413 14.42 -13.11 -0.50
N THR A 414 15.56 -12.52 -0.82
CA THR A 414 16.84 -12.85 -0.21
C THR A 414 17.46 -11.60 0.37
N THR A 415 17.61 -11.59 1.70
CA THR A 415 18.31 -10.55 2.46
C THR A 415 19.81 -10.80 2.39
N TYR A 416 20.54 -9.78 1.98
CA TYR A 416 21.99 -9.79 1.90
C TYR A 416 22.57 -8.71 2.80
N ASP A 417 23.66 -9.03 3.48
CA ASP A 417 24.61 -8.04 4.00
C ASP A 417 25.72 -7.88 2.93
N TYR A 418 26.03 -6.64 2.60
CA TYR A 418 27.00 -6.28 1.57
C TYR A 418 28.07 -5.36 2.16
N ALA A 419 29.27 -5.89 2.31
CA ALA A 419 30.43 -5.12 2.74
C ALA A 419 30.83 -4.16 1.61
N MET A 420 30.58 -2.86 1.79
CA MET A 420 30.72 -1.87 0.72
C MET A 420 32.18 -1.70 0.28
N SER A 421 33.13 -1.87 1.20
CA SER A 421 34.56 -1.74 0.95
C SER A 421 35.16 -2.91 0.16
N THR A 422 34.79 -4.16 0.51
CA THR A 422 35.33 -5.39 -0.12
C THR A 422 34.44 -5.94 -1.23
N ARG A 423 33.22 -5.40 -1.36
CA ARG A 423 32.17 -5.84 -2.30
C ARG A 423 31.70 -7.27 -2.06
N GLN A 424 31.97 -7.84 -0.88
CA GLN A 424 31.52 -9.17 -0.52
C GLN A 424 30.04 -9.15 -0.12
N ARG A 425 29.31 -10.15 -0.62
CA ARG A 425 27.88 -10.34 -0.37
C ARG A 425 27.67 -11.59 0.47
N VAL A 426 26.96 -11.47 1.58
CA VAL A 426 26.63 -12.57 2.49
C VAL A 426 25.11 -12.73 2.57
N ILE A 427 24.61 -13.92 2.29
CA ILE A 427 23.17 -14.22 2.48
C ILE A 427 22.89 -14.27 3.99
N LYS A 428 21.92 -13.47 4.44
CA LYS A 428 21.41 -13.50 5.82
C LYS A 428 20.17 -14.33 5.95
N LYS A 429 19.30 -14.26 4.94
CA LYS A 429 18.10 -15.07 4.85
C LYS A 429 17.65 -15.17 3.41
N LYS A 430 17.31 -16.38 2.99
CA LYS A 430 16.49 -16.61 1.81
C LYS A 430 15.11 -17.03 2.31
N LEU A 431 14.05 -16.36 1.85
CA LEU A 431 12.69 -16.72 2.22
C LEU A 431 12.42 -18.17 1.82
N GLU A 432 12.08 -18.99 2.80
CA GLU A 432 11.69 -20.37 2.58
C GLU A 432 10.25 -20.40 2.05
N VAL A 433 10.06 -21.03 0.89
CA VAL A 433 8.77 -21.17 0.23
C VAL A 433 8.60 -22.67 -0.06
N PRO A 434 7.95 -23.43 0.83
CA PRO A 434 7.82 -24.87 0.66
C PRO A 434 7.15 -25.24 -0.66
N GLY A 435 7.66 -26.27 -1.33
CA GLY A 435 7.15 -26.75 -2.62
C GLY A 435 7.47 -25.87 -3.84
N PHE A 436 8.11 -24.72 -3.66
CA PHE A 436 8.50 -23.85 -4.76
C PHE A 436 9.80 -24.32 -5.44
N ASP A 437 9.72 -24.53 -6.75
CA ASP A 437 10.85 -24.84 -7.61
C ASP A 437 10.98 -23.77 -8.69
N PRO A 438 11.98 -22.87 -8.62
CA PRO A 438 12.13 -21.78 -9.59
C PRO A 438 12.39 -22.29 -11.01
N THR A 439 12.86 -23.52 -11.19
CA THR A 439 13.18 -24.07 -12.51
C THR A 439 11.95 -24.38 -13.37
N LYS A 440 10.76 -24.36 -12.76
CA LYS A 440 9.46 -24.54 -13.43
C LYS A 440 8.93 -23.29 -14.11
N TYR A 441 9.59 -22.15 -13.94
CA TYR A 441 9.08 -20.85 -14.40
C TYR A 441 10.08 -20.14 -15.31
N GLU A 442 9.58 -19.23 -16.13
CA GLU A 442 10.36 -18.35 -16.98
C GLU A 442 9.93 -16.89 -16.76
N VAL A 443 10.90 -15.98 -16.67
CA VAL A 443 10.65 -14.53 -16.64
C VAL A 443 10.88 -13.96 -18.03
N LYS A 444 9.89 -13.24 -18.54
CA LYS A 444 9.98 -12.46 -19.77
C LYS A 444 9.97 -10.97 -19.42
N ARG A 445 10.80 -10.20 -20.11
CA ARG A 445 10.79 -8.73 -20.04
C ARG A 445 10.90 -8.18 -21.45
N PHE A 446 9.99 -7.29 -21.82
CA PHE A 446 9.92 -6.69 -23.14
C PHE A 446 9.31 -5.29 -23.07
N MET A 447 9.40 -4.56 -24.18
CA MET A 447 8.83 -3.21 -24.33
C MET A 447 7.63 -3.28 -25.28
N VAL A 448 6.54 -2.61 -24.92
CA VAL A 448 5.38 -2.40 -25.79
C VAL A 448 5.37 -0.96 -26.25
N THR A 449 5.27 -0.73 -27.55
CA THR A 449 5.09 0.62 -28.11
C THR A 449 3.63 1.03 -27.95
N ALA A 450 3.37 2.04 -27.12
CA ALA A 450 2.08 2.68 -26.96
C ALA A 450 1.71 3.48 -28.22
N ARG A 451 0.43 3.86 -28.33
CA ARG A 451 -0.11 4.57 -29.51
C ARG A 451 0.53 5.91 -29.83
N ASP A 452 1.21 6.53 -28.86
CA ASP A 452 1.94 7.78 -29.01
C ASP A 452 3.46 7.59 -29.11
N GLY A 453 3.92 6.33 -29.27
CA GLY A 453 5.33 5.98 -29.44
C GLY A 453 6.09 5.71 -28.15
N ALA A 454 5.49 5.92 -26.97
CA ALA A 454 6.15 5.60 -25.70
C ALA A 454 6.43 4.08 -25.58
N HIS A 455 7.59 3.70 -25.05
CA HIS A 455 7.95 2.29 -24.82
C HIS A 455 7.63 1.88 -23.38
N VAL A 456 6.49 1.23 -23.19
CA VAL A 456 6.00 0.75 -21.90
C VAL A 456 6.67 -0.58 -21.55
N PRO A 457 7.45 -0.67 -20.46
CA PRO A 457 8.04 -1.93 -20.04
C PRO A 457 6.96 -2.90 -19.53
N VAL A 458 7.14 -4.19 -19.81
CA VAL A 458 6.32 -5.28 -19.27
C VAL A 458 7.23 -6.32 -18.64
N SER A 459 6.90 -6.77 -17.44
CA SER A 459 7.56 -7.90 -16.76
C SER A 459 6.54 -9.01 -16.55
N MET A 460 6.89 -10.23 -16.94
CA MET A 460 5.95 -11.34 -16.95
C MET A 460 6.59 -12.62 -16.43
N ILE A 461 5.82 -13.42 -15.69
CA ILE A 461 6.16 -14.78 -15.31
C ILE A 461 5.15 -15.76 -15.92
N VAL A 462 5.68 -16.87 -16.42
CA VAL A 462 4.94 -18.00 -16.99
C VAL A 462 5.54 -19.31 -16.51
N GLN A 463 4.81 -20.41 -16.70
CA GLN A 463 5.43 -21.74 -16.63
C GLN A 463 6.45 -21.93 -17.74
N LYS A 464 7.50 -22.70 -17.46
CA LYS A 464 8.49 -23.11 -18.45
C LYS A 464 7.83 -23.96 -19.53
N GLY A 465 8.18 -23.69 -20.79
CA GLY A 465 7.54 -24.32 -21.96
C GLY A 465 6.28 -23.61 -22.45
N TRP A 466 5.99 -22.42 -21.94
CA TRP A 466 4.89 -21.56 -22.41
C TRP A 466 4.90 -21.36 -23.93
N THR A 467 3.77 -21.67 -24.57
CA THR A 467 3.54 -21.43 -26.01
C THR A 467 2.82 -20.10 -26.23
N GLN A 468 3.37 -19.27 -27.12
CA GLN A 468 2.76 -17.99 -27.49
C GLN A 468 1.76 -18.17 -28.65
N ASP A 469 0.66 -18.88 -28.39
CA ASP A 469 -0.39 -19.24 -29.37
C ASP A 469 -1.78 -18.65 -29.03
N GLY A 470 -1.87 -17.87 -27.95
CA GLY A 470 -3.09 -17.22 -27.47
C GLY A 470 -4.02 -18.12 -26.67
N SER A 471 -3.63 -19.37 -26.40
CA SER A 471 -4.45 -20.34 -25.69
C SER A 471 -4.43 -20.17 -24.16
N HIS A 472 -3.44 -19.48 -23.60
CA HIS A 472 -3.28 -19.38 -22.16
C HIS A 472 -4.06 -18.21 -21.54
N PRO A 473 -4.64 -18.37 -20.34
CA PRO A 473 -5.15 -17.25 -19.56
C PRO A 473 -4.03 -16.35 -19.05
N LEU A 474 -4.34 -15.08 -18.85
CA LEU A 474 -3.35 -14.08 -18.44
C LEU A 474 -3.97 -13.10 -17.45
N LEU A 475 -3.29 -12.89 -16.33
CA LEU A 475 -3.57 -11.81 -15.39
C LEU A 475 -2.63 -10.64 -15.67
N LEU A 476 -3.19 -9.51 -16.09
CA LEU A 476 -2.50 -8.25 -16.29
C LEU A 476 -2.74 -7.34 -15.09
N TYR A 477 -1.66 -6.89 -14.46
CA TYR A 477 -1.70 -5.99 -13.31
C TYR A 477 -1.02 -4.66 -13.62
N ALA A 478 -1.58 -3.56 -13.11
CA ALA A 478 -0.91 -2.26 -13.06
C ALA A 478 -1.49 -1.33 -12.00
N TYR A 479 -0.77 -0.23 -11.71
CA TYR A 479 -1.18 0.82 -10.78
C TYR A 479 -1.19 2.22 -11.42
N GLY A 480 -0.02 2.75 -11.78
CA GLY A 480 0.12 3.93 -12.65
C GLY A 480 -0.33 5.27 -12.07
N SER A 481 -0.09 5.55 -10.79
CA SER A 481 -0.39 6.85 -10.15
C SER A 481 0.61 7.21 -9.04
N TYR A 482 0.67 8.49 -8.67
CA TYR A 482 1.52 9.06 -7.60
C TYR A 482 3.02 8.87 -7.79
N GLY A 483 3.44 8.44 -8.99
CA GLY A 483 4.80 8.02 -9.24
C GLY A 483 5.21 6.74 -8.50
N ALA A 484 4.23 6.01 -7.93
CA ALA A 484 4.47 4.73 -7.28
C ALA A 484 4.88 3.70 -8.32
N THR A 485 5.91 2.92 -8.00
CA THR A 485 6.47 1.92 -8.91
C THR A 485 6.00 0.52 -8.56
N THR A 486 5.65 -0.27 -9.56
CA THR A 486 5.31 -1.68 -9.36
C THR A 486 6.52 -2.55 -9.67
N GLU A 487 7.20 -3.05 -8.64
CA GLU A 487 8.41 -3.83 -8.87
C GLU A 487 8.13 -5.23 -9.43
N ALA A 488 9.05 -5.76 -10.24
CA ALA A 488 9.04 -7.16 -10.69
C ALA A 488 9.54 -8.10 -9.57
N GLY A 489 8.85 -8.10 -8.42
CA GLY A 489 9.19 -8.87 -7.22
C GLY A 489 8.44 -10.20 -7.09
N PHE A 490 8.88 -11.03 -6.15
CA PHE A 490 8.34 -12.37 -5.95
C PHE A 490 6.94 -12.34 -5.32
N ASN A 491 6.02 -13.15 -5.84
CA ASN A 491 4.68 -13.29 -5.28
C ASN A 491 4.25 -14.77 -5.28
N SER A 492 4.38 -15.43 -4.13
CA SER A 492 3.98 -16.83 -3.96
C SER A 492 2.47 -17.06 -4.08
N GLY A 493 1.66 -16.01 -3.95
CA GLY A 493 0.21 -16.09 -4.16
C GLY A 493 -0.09 -16.38 -5.62
N VAL A 494 0.44 -15.56 -6.53
CA VAL A 494 0.24 -15.65 -7.99
C VAL A 494 0.57 -17.04 -8.55
N LEU A 495 1.46 -17.79 -7.90
CA LEU A 495 1.76 -19.17 -8.30
C LEU A 495 0.53 -20.08 -8.33
N SER A 496 -0.50 -19.86 -7.50
CA SER A 496 -1.75 -20.63 -7.62
C SER A 496 -2.48 -20.41 -8.94
N LEU A 497 -2.26 -19.29 -9.62
CA LEU A 497 -2.74 -19.05 -10.98
C LEU A 497 -1.75 -19.60 -12.01
N VAL A 498 -0.46 -19.29 -11.86
CA VAL A 498 0.58 -19.70 -12.82
C VAL A 498 0.68 -21.22 -12.91
N ASP A 499 0.55 -21.95 -11.80
CA ASP A 499 0.51 -23.41 -11.74
C ASP A 499 -0.70 -24.01 -12.47
N ARG A 500 -1.70 -23.19 -12.82
CA ARG A 500 -2.90 -23.52 -13.62
C ARG A 500 -2.84 -22.95 -15.05
N GLY A 501 -1.65 -22.64 -15.54
CA GLY A 501 -1.42 -22.18 -16.90
C GLY A 501 -1.66 -20.68 -17.12
N PHE A 502 -1.78 -19.88 -16.06
CA PHE A 502 -1.80 -18.42 -16.23
C PHE A 502 -0.41 -17.87 -16.53
N GLY A 503 -0.38 -16.84 -17.38
CA GLY A 503 0.67 -15.83 -17.36
C GLY A 503 0.31 -14.74 -16.36
N TYR A 504 1.31 -14.22 -15.63
CA TYR A 504 1.14 -13.02 -14.82
C TYR A 504 2.05 -11.91 -15.35
N ALA A 505 1.46 -10.82 -15.81
CA ALA A 505 2.17 -9.69 -16.39
C ALA A 505 1.92 -8.42 -15.59
N ILE A 506 2.98 -7.64 -15.39
CA ILE A 506 2.97 -6.31 -14.80
C ILE A 506 3.24 -5.31 -15.93
N ALA A 507 2.30 -4.41 -16.17
CA ALA A 507 2.48 -3.29 -17.09
C ALA A 507 2.98 -2.06 -16.33
N HIS A 508 4.20 -1.61 -16.66
CA HIS A 508 4.86 -0.47 -16.02
C HIS A 508 4.43 0.84 -16.69
N ILE A 509 3.12 1.11 -16.65
CA ILE A 509 2.44 2.21 -17.36
C ILE A 509 2.78 3.60 -16.80
N ARG A 510 2.59 4.65 -17.61
CA ARG A 510 2.77 6.05 -17.17
C ARG A 510 1.89 6.41 -15.98
N GLY A 511 2.41 7.30 -15.14
CA GLY A 511 1.88 7.65 -13.83
C GLY A 511 2.61 6.95 -12.67
N GLY A 512 3.39 5.90 -12.94
CA GLY A 512 4.48 5.44 -12.09
C GLY A 512 5.81 6.16 -12.42
N GLN A 513 6.91 5.79 -11.76
CA GLN A 513 8.26 6.35 -11.99
C GLN A 513 9.31 5.31 -12.44
N GLU A 514 8.87 4.19 -13.01
CA GLU A 514 9.77 3.11 -13.45
C GLU A 514 10.82 3.62 -14.45
N MET A 515 10.42 4.54 -15.33
CA MET A 515 11.29 5.19 -16.33
C MET A 515 11.79 6.58 -15.92
N GLY A 516 11.68 6.93 -14.62
CA GLY A 516 12.06 8.24 -14.08
C GLY A 516 10.90 9.22 -13.93
N ARG A 517 11.18 10.45 -13.49
CA ARG A 517 10.16 11.42 -13.09
C ARG A 517 9.22 11.82 -14.24
N ALA A 518 9.78 11.96 -15.45
CA ALA A 518 8.98 12.25 -16.65
C ALA A 518 7.87 11.21 -16.90
N TRP A 519 8.08 9.94 -16.51
CA TRP A 519 7.08 8.88 -16.65
C TRP A 519 5.84 9.12 -15.78
N TYR A 520 6.03 9.73 -14.61
CA TYR A 520 4.96 10.12 -13.71
C TYR A 520 4.26 11.39 -14.17
N ASP A 521 5.02 12.42 -14.55
CA ASP A 521 4.46 13.69 -15.04
C ASP A 521 3.60 13.48 -16.30
N GLN A 522 3.95 12.49 -17.13
CA GLN A 522 3.19 12.06 -18.30
C GLN A 522 1.99 11.14 -18.00
N GLY A 523 1.65 10.90 -16.73
CA GLY A 523 0.50 10.09 -16.30
C GLY A 523 -0.27 10.67 -15.11
N LYS A 524 -0.22 12.00 -14.93
CA LYS A 524 -0.97 12.77 -13.92
C LYS A 524 -1.64 13.98 -14.55
N MET A 525 -2.55 14.63 -13.82
CA MET A 525 -3.22 15.87 -14.24
C MET A 525 -3.80 15.74 -15.68
N MET A 526 -3.53 16.71 -16.55
CA MET A 526 -3.98 16.75 -17.94
C MET A 526 -3.35 15.70 -18.86
N ASN A 527 -2.43 14.87 -18.33
CA ASN A 527 -1.85 13.72 -19.02
C ASN A 527 -2.40 12.38 -18.49
N LYS A 528 -3.34 12.40 -17.53
CA LYS A 528 -3.76 11.18 -16.82
C LYS A 528 -4.25 10.06 -17.73
N LYS A 529 -4.85 10.39 -18.88
CA LYS A 529 -5.33 9.39 -19.85
C LYS A 529 -4.23 8.51 -20.45
N ASN A 530 -2.97 8.94 -20.39
CA ASN A 530 -1.84 8.12 -20.81
C ASN A 530 -1.73 6.84 -19.98
N THR A 531 -2.01 6.89 -18.67
CA THR A 531 -2.08 5.69 -17.81
C THR A 531 -3.05 4.66 -18.40
N PHE A 532 -4.25 5.09 -18.79
CA PHE A 532 -5.28 4.19 -19.30
C PHE A 532 -4.95 3.70 -20.73
N ASN A 533 -4.42 4.60 -21.57
CA ASN A 533 -4.01 4.29 -22.94
C ASN A 533 -2.87 3.26 -22.96
N ASP A 534 -1.84 3.44 -22.13
CA ASP A 534 -0.72 2.50 -22.00
C ASP A 534 -1.22 1.11 -21.61
N TYR A 535 -2.11 1.03 -20.63
CA TYR A 535 -2.67 -0.24 -20.19
C TYR A 535 -3.48 -0.94 -21.30
N VAL A 536 -4.31 -0.18 -22.02
CA VAL A 536 -5.07 -0.69 -23.17
C VAL A 536 -4.16 -1.13 -24.30
N ASP A 537 -3.08 -0.39 -24.57
CA ASP A 537 -2.13 -0.72 -25.63
C ASP A 537 -1.31 -1.97 -25.28
N VAL A 538 -0.92 -2.14 -24.02
CA VAL A 538 -0.30 -3.38 -23.51
C VAL A 538 -1.28 -4.56 -23.59
N ALA A 539 -2.53 -4.39 -23.14
CA ALA A 539 -3.55 -5.43 -23.23
C ALA A 539 -3.78 -5.89 -24.68
N ARG A 540 -3.90 -4.93 -25.62
CA ARG A 540 -4.02 -5.22 -27.05
C ARG A 540 -2.79 -5.93 -27.58
N TYR A 541 -1.58 -5.45 -27.24
CA TYR A 541 -0.34 -6.09 -27.67
C TYR A 541 -0.27 -7.57 -27.24
N LEU A 542 -0.63 -7.88 -25.99
CA LEU A 542 -0.65 -9.24 -25.47
C LEU A 542 -1.63 -10.15 -26.23
N VAL A 543 -2.80 -9.63 -26.62
CA VAL A 543 -3.79 -10.39 -27.41
C VAL A 543 -3.34 -10.57 -28.85
N ASP A 544 -2.92 -9.49 -29.51
CA ASP A 544 -2.55 -9.49 -30.93
C ASP A 544 -1.32 -10.37 -31.19
N ASN A 545 -0.36 -10.35 -30.26
CA ASN A 545 0.86 -11.16 -30.30
C ASN A 545 0.68 -12.54 -29.65
N LYS A 546 -0.55 -12.98 -29.38
CA LYS A 546 -0.84 -14.35 -28.94
C LYS A 546 -0.17 -14.76 -27.62
N TYR A 547 0.08 -13.81 -26.71
CA TYR A 547 0.35 -14.14 -25.31
C TYR A 547 -0.92 -14.66 -24.63
N THR A 548 -2.09 -14.16 -25.03
CA THR A 548 -3.40 -14.61 -24.55
C THR A 548 -4.45 -14.30 -25.61
N SER A 549 -5.74 -14.45 -25.26
CA SER A 549 -6.87 -13.99 -26.07
C SER A 549 -7.79 -13.10 -25.22
N LYS A 550 -8.62 -12.29 -25.86
CA LYS A 550 -9.62 -11.45 -25.17
C LYS A 550 -10.54 -12.26 -24.24
N ASP A 551 -10.81 -13.53 -24.59
CA ASP A 551 -11.67 -14.42 -23.81
C ASP A 551 -10.97 -15.02 -22.59
N LYS A 552 -9.66 -14.75 -22.42
CA LYS A 552 -8.85 -15.26 -21.31
C LYS A 552 -7.97 -14.20 -20.63
N LEU A 553 -8.03 -12.94 -21.07
CA LEU A 553 -7.33 -11.82 -20.46
C LEU A 553 -8.11 -11.27 -19.26
N ILE A 554 -7.47 -11.22 -18.11
CA ILE A 554 -8.02 -10.67 -16.86
C ILE A 554 -7.22 -9.42 -16.48
N ALA A 555 -7.91 -8.33 -16.17
CA ALA A 555 -7.29 -7.10 -15.65
C ALA A 555 -7.43 -7.01 -14.13
N ASN A 556 -6.40 -6.50 -13.44
CA ASN A 556 -6.44 -6.21 -12.02
C ASN A 556 -5.69 -4.92 -11.66
N GLY A 557 -6.26 -4.18 -10.70
CA GLY A 557 -5.67 -2.99 -10.10
C GLY A 557 -6.46 -2.59 -8.85
N GLY A 558 -5.78 -1.94 -7.90
CA GLY A 558 -6.38 -1.51 -6.64
C GLY A 558 -6.14 -0.04 -6.29
N SER A 559 -7.01 0.58 -5.49
CA SER A 559 -6.96 2.01 -5.14
C SER A 559 -6.98 2.89 -6.41
N ALA A 560 -5.91 3.64 -6.71
CA ALA A 560 -5.77 4.35 -7.98
C ALA A 560 -5.54 3.41 -9.18
N GLY A 561 -5.03 2.20 -8.97
CA GLY A 561 -5.13 1.12 -9.95
C GLY A 561 -6.58 0.67 -10.19
N GLY A 562 -7.48 0.90 -9.22
CA GLY A 562 -8.91 0.70 -9.37
C GLY A 562 -9.59 1.80 -10.21
N LEU A 563 -9.10 3.05 -10.14
CA LEU A 563 -9.43 4.10 -11.13
C LEU A 563 -9.08 3.64 -12.54
N LEU A 564 -7.87 3.10 -12.72
CA LEU A 564 -7.45 2.50 -13.98
C LEU A 564 -8.44 1.42 -14.43
N MET A 565 -8.79 0.46 -13.56
CA MET A 565 -9.77 -0.59 -13.90
C MET A 565 -11.11 0.00 -14.35
N GLY A 566 -11.65 0.96 -13.60
CA GLY A 566 -12.91 1.62 -13.91
C GLY A 566 -12.90 2.39 -15.23
N ALA A 567 -11.79 3.07 -15.54
CA ALA A 567 -11.62 3.80 -16.79
C ALA A 567 -11.54 2.83 -17.99
N VAL A 568 -10.72 1.76 -17.91
CA VAL A 568 -10.50 0.86 -19.05
C VAL A 568 -11.71 0.00 -19.38
N VAL A 569 -12.55 -0.38 -18.40
CA VAL A 569 -13.83 -1.07 -18.70
C VAL A 569 -14.83 -0.15 -19.39
N ASN A 570 -14.76 1.16 -19.16
CA ASN A 570 -15.53 2.12 -19.94
C ASN A 570 -14.91 2.33 -21.33
N MET A 571 -13.60 2.33 -21.48
CA MET A 571 -12.95 2.59 -22.77
C MET A 571 -12.98 1.38 -23.72
N ARG A 572 -12.64 0.20 -23.23
CA ARG A 572 -12.43 -1.04 -23.99
C ARG A 572 -12.91 -2.28 -23.22
N PRO A 573 -14.22 -2.38 -22.90
CA PRO A 573 -14.76 -3.56 -22.21
C PRO A 573 -14.58 -4.86 -23.02
N ASP A 574 -14.39 -4.76 -24.34
CA ASP A 574 -14.22 -5.88 -25.27
C ASP A 574 -12.88 -6.61 -25.16
N LEU A 575 -11.87 -6.00 -24.52
CA LEU A 575 -10.53 -6.57 -24.42
C LEU A 575 -10.39 -7.60 -23.29
N PHE A 576 -11.28 -7.57 -22.30
CA PHE A 576 -11.12 -8.31 -21.07
C PHE A 576 -12.22 -9.35 -20.92
N ARG A 577 -11.85 -10.56 -20.51
CA ARG A 577 -12.80 -11.55 -20.04
C ARG A 577 -13.36 -11.16 -18.68
N ALA A 578 -12.47 -10.74 -17.79
CA ALA A 578 -12.81 -10.33 -16.43
C ALA A 578 -11.95 -9.17 -15.93
N VAL A 579 -12.49 -8.40 -14.98
CA VAL A 579 -11.79 -7.31 -14.29
C VAL A 579 -12.00 -7.43 -12.79
N VAL A 580 -10.90 -7.37 -12.03
CA VAL A 580 -10.92 -7.33 -10.57
C VAL A 580 -10.43 -5.95 -10.12
N ALA A 581 -11.36 -5.15 -9.57
CA ALA A 581 -11.10 -3.79 -9.11
C ALA A 581 -11.12 -3.74 -7.58
N ASP A 582 -9.95 -3.59 -6.98
CA ASP A 582 -9.80 -3.61 -5.53
C ASP A 582 -9.86 -2.19 -4.93
N VAL A 583 -10.74 -1.94 -3.94
CA VAL A 583 -10.95 -0.63 -3.30
C VAL A 583 -10.89 0.56 -4.29
N PRO A 584 -11.66 0.55 -5.39
CA PRO A 584 -11.33 1.37 -6.56
C PRO A 584 -11.81 2.82 -6.42
N PHE A 585 -10.93 3.79 -6.68
CA PHE A 585 -11.28 5.22 -6.80
C PHE A 585 -12.04 5.45 -8.11
N VAL A 586 -13.36 5.61 -8.05
CA VAL A 586 -14.23 5.56 -9.25
C VAL A 586 -15.22 6.70 -9.34
N ASP A 587 -15.44 7.45 -8.26
CA ASP A 587 -16.37 8.57 -8.18
C ASP A 587 -15.61 9.91 -8.25
N VAL A 588 -14.69 10.00 -9.22
CA VAL A 588 -13.62 11.02 -9.27
C VAL A 588 -14.14 12.43 -9.08
N ILE A 589 -15.17 12.83 -9.83
CA ILE A 589 -15.66 14.21 -9.78
C ILE A 589 -16.30 14.52 -8.42
N ASN A 590 -17.17 13.65 -7.91
CA ASN A 590 -17.87 13.92 -6.65
C ASN A 590 -16.92 13.92 -5.46
N THR A 591 -15.94 13.01 -5.45
CA THR A 591 -14.92 12.97 -4.39
C THR A 591 -14.00 14.19 -4.48
N MET A 592 -13.52 14.56 -5.68
CA MET A 592 -12.61 15.68 -5.87
C MET A 592 -13.24 17.06 -5.69
N MET A 593 -14.57 17.17 -5.69
CA MET A 593 -15.29 18.39 -5.34
C MET A 593 -15.44 18.61 -3.82
N ASP A 594 -15.06 17.65 -2.97
CA ASP A 594 -15.32 17.71 -1.52
C ASP A 594 -14.05 17.51 -0.69
N ALA A 595 -13.44 18.63 -0.31
CA ALA A 595 -12.22 18.67 0.52
C ALA A 595 -12.42 18.19 1.96
N SER A 596 -13.65 17.88 2.41
CA SER A 596 -13.87 17.23 3.71
C SER A 596 -13.54 15.73 3.70
N ILE A 597 -13.41 15.14 2.52
CA ILE A 597 -12.99 13.75 2.35
C ILE A 597 -11.45 13.69 2.46
N PRO A 598 -10.89 12.72 3.20
CA PRO A 598 -9.44 12.54 3.25
C PRO A 598 -8.82 12.47 1.86
N LEU A 599 -7.61 13.05 1.72
CA LEU A 599 -6.80 13.11 0.49
C LEU A 599 -7.28 14.09 -0.59
N THR A 600 -8.56 14.47 -0.63
CA THR A 600 -9.12 15.22 -1.77
C THR A 600 -8.33 16.49 -2.12
N ALA A 601 -8.04 17.33 -1.13
CA ALA A 601 -7.37 18.61 -1.38
C ALA A 601 -5.96 18.39 -1.96
N GLN A 602 -5.17 17.51 -1.36
CA GLN A 602 -3.84 17.17 -1.86
C GLN A 602 -3.89 16.58 -3.27
N GLU A 603 -4.87 15.72 -3.54
CA GLU A 603 -5.02 15.02 -4.81
C GLU A 603 -5.48 15.90 -5.99
N TRP A 604 -5.87 17.16 -5.75
CA TRP A 604 -6.01 18.14 -6.82
C TRP A 604 -4.72 18.30 -7.63
N GLN A 605 -3.55 18.13 -7.01
CA GLN A 605 -2.25 18.16 -7.68
C GLN A 605 -1.88 16.83 -8.40
N GLN A 606 -2.72 15.80 -8.27
CA GLN A 606 -2.54 14.48 -8.90
C GLN A 606 -3.52 14.26 -10.07
N TRP A 607 -4.80 14.61 -9.89
CA TRP A 607 -5.86 14.36 -10.90
C TRP A 607 -6.32 15.62 -11.63
N GLY A 608 -6.27 16.75 -10.92
CA GLY A 608 -6.91 18.01 -11.24
C GLY A 608 -7.91 18.44 -10.16
N ASP A 609 -8.14 19.75 -10.09
CA ASP A 609 -9.19 20.37 -9.28
C ASP A 609 -10.44 20.60 -10.15
N PRO A 610 -11.55 19.85 -9.94
CA PRO A 610 -12.77 20.01 -10.72
C PRO A 610 -13.53 21.32 -10.42
N HIS A 611 -13.10 22.14 -9.46
CA HIS A 611 -13.58 23.51 -9.33
C HIS A 611 -13.08 24.39 -10.49
N ASP A 612 -11.98 24.03 -11.16
CA ASP A 612 -11.56 24.63 -12.42
C ASP A 612 -12.29 23.95 -13.59
N SER A 613 -12.87 24.74 -14.49
CA SER A 613 -13.71 24.23 -15.58
C SER A 613 -12.92 23.43 -16.63
N THR A 614 -11.64 23.76 -16.85
CA THR A 614 -10.78 23.07 -17.81
C THR A 614 -10.38 21.70 -17.27
N GLN A 615 -9.97 21.66 -16.00
CA GLN A 615 -9.62 20.42 -15.32
C GLN A 615 -10.85 19.52 -15.12
N TYR A 616 -11.98 20.09 -14.72
CA TYR A 616 -13.27 19.39 -14.69
C TYR A 616 -13.58 18.73 -16.03
N ALA A 617 -13.55 19.48 -17.13
CA ALA A 617 -13.87 18.95 -18.46
C ALA A 617 -12.97 17.77 -18.82
N TYR A 618 -11.68 17.83 -18.48
CA TYR A 618 -10.74 16.72 -18.71
C TYR A 618 -11.02 15.52 -17.81
N MET A 619 -11.14 15.72 -16.49
CA MET A 619 -11.43 14.68 -15.50
C MET A 619 -12.74 13.95 -15.83
N ARG A 620 -13.76 14.70 -16.25
CA ARG A 620 -15.06 14.20 -16.67
C ARG A 620 -14.97 13.21 -17.83
N THR A 621 -13.93 13.29 -18.68
CA THR A 621 -13.73 12.35 -19.80
C THR A 621 -13.25 10.96 -19.38
N TYR A 622 -12.75 10.79 -18.15
CA TYR A 622 -12.23 9.51 -17.68
C TYR A 622 -12.83 9.02 -16.36
N SER A 623 -13.51 9.88 -15.58
CA SER A 623 -14.16 9.50 -14.33
C SER A 623 -15.04 8.25 -14.51
N PRO A 624 -14.74 7.11 -13.86
CA PRO A 624 -15.42 5.85 -14.14
C PRO A 624 -16.93 5.89 -13.87
N TYR A 625 -17.36 6.46 -12.74
CA TYR A 625 -18.77 6.58 -12.38
C TYR A 625 -19.54 7.45 -13.38
N ASP A 626 -18.96 8.57 -13.81
CA ASP A 626 -19.64 9.50 -14.73
C ASP A 626 -19.64 9.02 -16.19
N ASN A 627 -18.83 8.01 -16.54
CA ASN A 627 -18.72 7.44 -17.90
C ASN A 627 -19.32 6.03 -18.05
N VAL A 628 -20.04 5.53 -17.04
CA VAL A 628 -20.86 4.32 -17.20
C VAL A 628 -21.93 4.58 -18.28
N ALA A 629 -21.98 3.72 -19.28
CA ALA A 629 -22.86 3.86 -20.44
C ALA A 629 -23.70 2.59 -20.67
N ARG A 630 -24.75 2.69 -21.49
CA ARG A 630 -25.61 1.55 -21.82
C ARG A 630 -24.93 0.62 -22.83
N LYS A 631 -24.13 -0.34 -22.34
CA LYS A 631 -23.36 -1.29 -23.15
C LYS A 631 -22.99 -2.56 -22.39
N ALA A 632 -22.35 -3.51 -23.08
CA ALA A 632 -21.81 -4.70 -22.45
C ALA A 632 -20.53 -4.39 -21.65
N TYR A 633 -20.40 -4.99 -20.48
CA TYR A 633 -19.23 -4.94 -19.60
C TYR A 633 -18.68 -6.36 -19.37
N PRO A 634 -17.39 -6.55 -19.05
CA PRO A 634 -16.81 -7.86 -18.78
C PRO A 634 -17.34 -8.46 -17.46
N TRP A 635 -16.91 -9.67 -17.12
CA TRP A 635 -17.09 -10.17 -15.76
C TRP A 635 -16.37 -9.25 -14.79
N MET A 636 -17.00 -8.88 -13.68
CA MET A 636 -16.41 -7.92 -12.75
C MET A 636 -16.56 -8.35 -11.29
N LEU A 637 -15.45 -8.28 -10.56
CA LEU A 637 -15.43 -8.37 -9.11
C LEU A 637 -14.87 -7.06 -8.55
N VAL A 638 -15.67 -6.39 -7.74
CA VAL A 638 -15.30 -5.17 -7.02
C VAL A 638 -15.12 -5.50 -5.55
N THR A 639 -14.01 -5.08 -4.94
CA THR A 639 -13.81 -5.23 -3.49
C THR A 639 -13.74 -3.86 -2.82
N THR A 640 -14.20 -3.76 -1.57
CA THR A 640 -14.04 -2.55 -0.76
C THR A 640 -14.15 -2.88 0.73
N SER A 641 -13.94 -1.89 1.60
CA SER A 641 -14.12 -2.03 3.04
C SER A 641 -14.91 -0.86 3.63
N LEU A 642 -15.76 -1.14 4.61
CA LEU A 642 -16.65 -0.14 5.21
C LEU A 642 -15.91 0.99 5.94
N ASN A 643 -14.70 0.72 6.45
CA ASN A 643 -13.87 1.70 7.14
C ASN A 643 -12.69 2.18 6.28
N ASP A 644 -12.70 1.96 4.97
CA ASP A 644 -11.67 2.50 4.09
C ASP A 644 -11.65 4.04 4.14
N SER A 645 -10.49 4.59 4.51
CA SER A 645 -10.25 6.02 4.65
C SER A 645 -9.52 6.64 3.46
N GLN A 646 -9.05 5.84 2.51
CA GLN A 646 -8.37 6.32 1.30
C GLN A 646 -9.37 6.41 0.14
N VAL A 647 -10.21 5.38 -0.01
CA VAL A 647 -11.29 5.35 -1.01
C VAL A 647 -12.59 5.02 -0.28
N GLY A 648 -13.53 5.95 -0.25
CA GLY A 648 -14.78 5.76 0.47
C GLY A 648 -15.57 4.56 -0.06
N TYR A 649 -16.08 3.69 0.83
CA TYR A 649 -16.83 2.48 0.44
C TYR A 649 -18.01 2.75 -0.52
N TRP A 650 -18.54 3.97 -0.48
CA TRP A 650 -19.65 4.38 -1.33
C TRP A 650 -19.25 4.51 -2.80
N GLU A 651 -17.99 4.80 -3.12
CA GLU A 651 -17.56 4.94 -4.51
C GLU A 651 -17.78 3.64 -5.31
N PRO A 652 -17.19 2.49 -4.91
CA PRO A 652 -17.45 1.23 -5.58
C PRO A 652 -18.91 0.78 -5.48
N ALA A 653 -19.59 1.03 -4.36
CA ALA A 653 -20.99 0.64 -4.18
C ALA A 653 -21.94 1.39 -5.13
N LYS A 654 -21.75 2.70 -5.31
CA LYS A 654 -22.46 3.53 -6.30
C LYS A 654 -22.14 3.10 -7.72
N TRP A 655 -20.87 2.83 -7.99
CA TRP A 655 -20.41 2.40 -9.31
C TRP A 655 -21.04 1.07 -9.73
N VAL A 656 -21.09 0.08 -8.82
CA VAL A 656 -21.77 -1.21 -9.07
C VAL A 656 -23.27 -1.02 -9.27
N ALA A 657 -23.94 -0.19 -8.47
CA ALA A 657 -25.35 0.14 -8.66
C ALA A 657 -25.63 0.72 -10.05
N LYS A 658 -24.80 1.69 -10.50
CA LYS A 658 -24.93 2.31 -11.82
C LYS A 658 -24.60 1.36 -12.96
N LEU A 659 -23.56 0.53 -12.82
CA LEU A 659 -23.22 -0.52 -13.79
C LEU A 659 -24.39 -1.48 -13.97
N ARG A 660 -25.01 -1.98 -12.89
CA ARG A 660 -26.17 -2.88 -12.98
C ARG A 660 -27.37 -2.25 -13.69
N ALA A 661 -27.62 -0.96 -13.47
CA ALA A 661 -28.70 -0.25 -14.13
C ALA A 661 -28.45 -0.02 -15.64
N MET A 662 -27.19 0.02 -16.07
CA MET A 662 -26.82 0.44 -17.43
C MET A 662 -26.31 -0.69 -18.32
N LYS A 663 -25.71 -1.74 -17.75
CA LYS A 663 -25.11 -2.83 -18.52
C LYS A 663 -26.15 -3.58 -19.36
N THR A 664 -25.77 -4.01 -20.56
CA THR A 664 -26.68 -4.70 -21.52
C THR A 664 -26.39 -6.20 -21.66
N ASP A 665 -25.29 -6.67 -21.09
CA ASP A 665 -24.91 -8.08 -21.07
C ASP A 665 -25.44 -8.78 -19.80
N ASN A 666 -25.24 -10.10 -19.72
CA ASN A 666 -25.59 -10.92 -18.55
C ASN A 666 -24.36 -11.41 -17.77
N ASN A 667 -23.19 -10.79 -17.97
CA ASN A 667 -21.97 -11.17 -17.27
C ASN A 667 -22.09 -10.89 -15.76
N PRO A 668 -21.45 -11.73 -14.91
CA PRO A 668 -21.26 -11.50 -13.49
C PRO A 668 -20.74 -10.10 -13.14
N LEU A 669 -21.40 -9.47 -12.17
CA LEU A 669 -20.98 -8.24 -11.53
C LEU A 669 -21.20 -8.36 -10.02
N TYR A 670 -20.11 -8.61 -9.31
CA TYR A 670 -20.09 -8.86 -7.88
C TYR A 670 -19.40 -7.73 -7.14
N ILE A 671 -19.85 -7.48 -5.90
CA ILE A 671 -19.15 -6.62 -4.96
C ILE A 671 -19.02 -7.34 -3.62
N LYS A 672 -17.81 -7.30 -3.06
CA LYS A 672 -17.48 -7.84 -1.74
C LYS A 672 -17.02 -6.72 -0.83
N VAL A 673 -17.79 -6.47 0.23
CA VAL A 673 -17.55 -5.41 1.20
C VAL A 673 -17.04 -6.03 2.49
N ASN A 674 -15.80 -5.74 2.87
CA ASN A 674 -15.31 -6.09 4.20
C ASN A 674 -15.91 -5.12 5.23
N MET A 675 -16.82 -5.64 6.06
CA MET A 675 -17.56 -4.83 7.05
C MET A 675 -16.72 -4.42 8.27
N ALA A 676 -15.51 -4.96 8.43
CA ALA A 676 -14.60 -4.67 9.55
C ALA A 676 -13.28 -4.01 9.12
N GLY A 677 -12.80 -4.29 7.91
CA GLY A 677 -11.52 -3.85 7.39
C GLY A 677 -11.47 -2.37 6.98
N GLY A 678 -10.27 -1.94 6.61
CA GLY A 678 -9.99 -0.62 6.02
C GLY A 678 -9.41 -0.76 4.61
N HIS A 679 -8.58 0.19 4.19
CA HIS A 679 -8.02 0.19 2.82
C HIS A 679 -7.23 -1.08 2.46
N GLY A 680 -6.51 -1.66 3.43
CA GLY A 680 -5.78 -2.92 3.25
C GLY A 680 -6.63 -4.19 3.36
N GLY A 681 -7.95 -4.06 3.54
CA GLY A 681 -8.84 -5.18 3.85
C GLY A 681 -8.71 -5.65 5.30
N SER A 682 -8.68 -6.97 5.49
CA SER A 682 -8.47 -7.59 6.80
C SER A 682 -7.03 -7.38 7.33
N SER A 683 -6.88 -7.20 8.64
CA SER A 683 -5.54 -6.96 9.25
C SER A 683 -4.77 -8.24 9.60
N GLY A 684 -5.44 -9.38 9.74
CA GLY A 684 -4.80 -10.66 10.06
C GLY A 684 -4.27 -11.38 8.82
N ARG A 685 -3.05 -11.94 8.90
CA ARG A 685 -2.37 -12.56 7.75
C ARG A 685 -3.15 -13.71 7.10
N TYR A 686 -3.95 -14.45 7.87
CA TYR A 686 -4.75 -15.56 7.34
C TYR A 686 -5.98 -15.08 6.58
N ASP A 687 -6.65 -14.02 7.03
CA ASP A 687 -7.84 -13.51 6.35
C ASP A 687 -7.47 -12.85 5.02
N VAL A 688 -6.28 -12.23 4.93
CA VAL A 688 -5.73 -11.75 3.65
C VAL A 688 -5.61 -12.88 2.62
N LEU A 689 -5.22 -14.09 3.03
CA LEU A 689 -5.17 -15.25 2.14
C LEU A 689 -6.56 -15.67 1.68
N ARG A 690 -7.57 -15.62 2.55
CA ARG A 690 -8.96 -15.91 2.17
C ARG A 690 -9.51 -14.90 1.17
N GLU A 691 -9.25 -13.61 1.37
CA GLU A 691 -9.62 -12.55 0.43
C GLU A 691 -8.93 -12.72 -0.93
N ARG A 692 -7.66 -13.13 -0.94
CA ARG A 692 -6.95 -13.48 -2.18
C ARG A 692 -7.52 -14.73 -2.84
N ALA A 693 -7.80 -15.79 -2.09
CA ALA A 693 -8.36 -17.03 -2.60
C ALA A 693 -9.72 -16.81 -3.26
N PHE A 694 -10.56 -15.97 -2.65
CA PHE A 694 -11.83 -15.54 -3.23
C PHE A 694 -11.66 -14.86 -4.58
N ARG A 695 -10.72 -13.90 -4.70
CA ARG A 695 -10.42 -13.22 -5.97
C ARG A 695 -9.90 -14.18 -7.02
N TYR A 696 -8.99 -15.08 -6.66
CA TYR A 696 -8.43 -16.06 -7.60
C TYR A 696 -9.45 -17.10 -8.05
N ALA A 697 -10.36 -17.53 -7.17
CA ALA A 697 -11.47 -18.39 -7.54
C ALA A 697 -12.37 -17.71 -8.59
N PHE A 698 -12.68 -16.42 -8.42
CA PHE A 698 -13.41 -15.64 -9.43
C PHE A 698 -12.65 -15.58 -10.77
N MET A 699 -11.34 -15.32 -10.74
CA MET A 699 -10.52 -15.25 -11.94
C MET A 699 -10.46 -16.59 -12.69
N LEU A 700 -10.30 -17.69 -11.97
CA LEU A 700 -10.26 -19.05 -12.54
C LEU A 700 -11.63 -19.46 -13.10
N ASP A 701 -12.70 -19.19 -12.38
CA ASP A 701 -14.08 -19.44 -12.81
C ASP A 701 -14.41 -18.67 -14.10
N ALA A 702 -13.97 -17.41 -14.20
CA ALA A 702 -14.18 -16.59 -15.39
C ALA A 702 -13.60 -17.21 -16.67
N VAL A 703 -12.51 -17.98 -16.56
CA VAL A 703 -11.87 -18.67 -17.70
C VAL A 703 -12.17 -20.18 -17.74
N GLY A 704 -13.12 -20.65 -16.92
CA GLY A 704 -13.60 -22.04 -16.93
C GLY A 704 -12.68 -23.05 -16.25
N ILE A 705 -11.82 -22.62 -15.34
CA ILE A 705 -10.95 -23.49 -14.54
C ILE A 705 -11.57 -23.71 -13.16
N SER A 706 -11.97 -24.94 -12.87
CA SER A 706 -12.70 -25.31 -11.65
C SER A 706 -11.89 -26.09 -10.61
N GLN A 707 -10.62 -26.41 -10.90
CA GLN A 707 -9.74 -27.19 -10.01
C GLN A 707 -8.38 -26.52 -9.80
#